data_AF-A0A812R4F7-F1
#
_entry.id   AF-A0A812R4F7-F1
#
_cell.length_a   1.000
_cell.length_b   1.000
_cell.length_c   1.000
_cell.angle_alpha   90.00
_cell.angle_beta   90.00
_cell.angle_gamma   90.00
#
_symmetry.space_group_name_H-M   'P 1'
#
loop_
_entity.id
_entity.type
_entity.pdbx_description
1 polymer ?
#
loop_
_entity_poly.entity_id
_entity_poly.type
_entity_poly.pdbx_seq_one_letter_code
_entity_poly.pdbx_strand_id
1 'polypeptide(L)'
;MNMKKCESLVSVRGKGAYVSARRLYGGAWMGPPLKDSVKYLGAHLQAQPSCKLEVTKRIAAARSAFAMFAKFFRRSTVPHQRKIMVFRAVVNEALLSALEVRVLSQSGLDKLEAARGLLLLRIFGVRGFGKVSTEQVAVSVPISLLRRVCGLAEVATELRVRRLLWLRSSLLAERDGDVRLELAANFGVFPWQATAPINEVGQLTPAAPAFLSILDGDLRALLPSWKGFVAGWKENFLQTAESSIRDMRGTFGDASLPQSLQQPCTRTSREPSRGPRSNRDATRQPSLQIVESPAEVVRSLRVLSDGAIPDADEELTDQQWLAGVYCGHCAHGPFHSTKSFASHVVIKHGVRHRIQTTACPTCGRQFTKTSACRRHVAQLSCNKHVVNHGRAGALAGMRDMFNRQAAETARVDASVTGVGSSHASSASASVLPGSVDGNAVVHGRRARAQPHSCGSTQTAASRREAFRGTRWQRVHGRAGDTVGQAAQSSGEDRRAARQGPPRARSLELPHFLLPKETDLSNALLASMAAWKARIPDKGPHPLGAPRRTVAGTVAQELLKNEEHHERLARFKAFHGKLTSLPDMEQSIQLAMARETRDGHVLLKLRPQALAQAEWTEAVALLTELISQQGGEKKSGAAPPGSLVRQLGAKPESS
;
A
#
# COMPACT_ATOMS: atom_id res chain seq x y z
N MET A 1 27.88 -4.49 1.22
CA MET A 1 26.54 -4.12 1.77
C MET A 1 25.34 -4.49 0.88
N ASN A 2 25.46 -4.58 -0.47
CA ASN A 2 24.31 -4.94 -1.33
C ASN A 2 23.94 -6.43 -1.34
N MET A 3 24.87 -7.36 -1.05
CA MET A 3 24.58 -8.80 -1.01
C MET A 3 23.46 -9.20 -0.04
N LYS A 4 23.31 -8.51 1.11
CA LYS A 4 22.20 -8.77 2.06
C LYS A 4 20.85 -8.20 1.59
N LYS A 5 20.85 -7.33 0.57
CA LYS A 5 19.64 -6.83 -0.13
C LYS A 5 19.42 -7.52 -1.48
N CYS A 6 20.29 -8.44 -1.87
CA CYS A 6 20.14 -9.21 -3.10
C CYS A 6 18.96 -10.17 -2.93
N GLU A 7 17.79 -9.75 -3.41
CA GLU A 7 16.74 -10.69 -3.71
C GLU A 7 17.23 -11.55 -4.88
N SER A 8 17.42 -12.85 -4.63
CA SER A 8 17.91 -13.77 -5.66
C SER A 8 16.72 -14.34 -6.41
N LEU A 9 16.63 -14.02 -7.70
CA LEU A 9 15.77 -14.72 -8.64
C LEU A 9 16.67 -15.64 -9.45
N VAL A 10 16.36 -16.94 -9.49
CA VAL A 10 17.06 -17.87 -10.36
C VAL A 10 16.20 -18.07 -11.61
N SER A 11 16.77 -17.80 -12.78
CA SER A 11 16.17 -18.17 -14.07
C SER A 11 16.99 -19.30 -14.65
N VAL A 12 16.43 -20.50 -14.68
CA VAL A 12 17.07 -21.67 -15.27
C VAL A 12 16.64 -21.75 -16.73
N ARG A 13 17.59 -21.84 -17.65
CA ARG A 13 17.34 -21.87 -19.11
C ARG A 13 18.16 -22.99 -19.77
N GLY A 14 17.70 -23.48 -20.93
CA GLY A 14 18.38 -24.52 -21.72
C GLY A 14 17.84 -25.94 -21.56
N LYS A 15 18.46 -26.90 -22.26
CA LYS A 15 18.13 -28.34 -22.12
C LYS A 15 18.42 -28.78 -20.67
N GLY A 16 17.47 -29.48 -20.05
CA GLY A 16 17.56 -29.86 -18.63
C GLY A 16 17.21 -28.74 -17.64
N ALA A 17 16.77 -27.56 -18.11
CA ALA A 17 16.36 -26.46 -17.23
C ALA A 17 15.20 -26.84 -16.31
N TYR A 18 14.26 -27.66 -16.78
CA TYR A 18 13.16 -28.13 -15.95
C TYR A 18 13.65 -29.02 -14.80
N VAL A 19 14.55 -29.97 -15.08
CA VAL A 19 15.15 -30.85 -14.06
C VAL A 19 15.96 -30.03 -13.06
N SER A 20 16.75 -29.08 -13.56
CA SER A 20 17.56 -28.18 -12.73
C SER A 20 16.69 -27.24 -11.88
N ALA A 21 15.61 -26.68 -12.43
CA ALA A 21 14.63 -25.88 -11.70
C ALA A 21 13.93 -26.74 -10.64
N ARG A 22 13.49 -27.96 -10.99
CA ARG A 22 12.87 -28.89 -10.04
C ARG A 22 13.82 -29.26 -8.90
N ARG A 23 15.11 -29.45 -9.17
CA ARG A 23 16.14 -29.66 -8.13
C ARG A 23 16.31 -28.42 -7.26
N LEU A 24 16.46 -27.25 -7.87
CA LEU A 24 16.64 -25.96 -7.18
C LEU A 24 15.47 -25.64 -6.24
N TYR A 25 14.24 -25.72 -6.76
CA TYR A 25 13.01 -25.46 -6.00
C TYR A 25 12.60 -26.65 -5.10
N GLY A 26 13.14 -27.84 -5.34
CA GLY A 26 12.97 -29.03 -4.50
C GLY A 26 13.90 -29.08 -3.27
N GLY A 27 14.59 -27.97 -2.96
CA GLY A 27 15.45 -27.87 -1.77
C GLY A 27 16.93 -28.17 -2.01
N ALA A 28 17.34 -28.49 -3.24
CA ALA A 28 18.77 -28.67 -3.56
C ALA A 28 19.53 -27.33 -3.68
N TRP A 29 18.83 -26.19 -3.65
CA TRP A 29 19.46 -24.88 -3.62
C TRP A 29 20.06 -24.59 -2.24
N MET A 30 21.40 -24.55 -2.19
CA MET A 30 22.18 -24.23 -0.99
C MET A 30 22.35 -22.72 -0.75
N GLY A 31 21.86 -21.88 -1.66
CA GLY A 31 21.98 -20.42 -1.57
C GLY A 31 20.87 -19.75 -0.76
N PRO A 32 20.79 -18.41 -0.79
CA PRO A 32 19.73 -17.64 -0.11
C PRO A 32 18.33 -18.07 -0.56
N PRO A 33 17.29 -18.00 0.29
CA PRO A 33 15.93 -18.41 -0.08
C PRO A 33 15.49 -17.77 -1.40
N LEU A 34 15.12 -18.60 -2.36
CA LEU A 34 14.61 -18.14 -3.65
C LEU A 34 13.26 -17.47 -3.44
N LYS A 35 13.09 -16.27 -4.01
CA LYS A 35 11.79 -15.60 -4.02
C LYS A 35 11.08 -15.89 -5.33
N ASP A 36 9.76 -16.02 -5.26
CA ASP A 36 8.90 -16.16 -6.45
C ASP A 36 8.90 -14.89 -7.30
N SER A 37 9.22 -13.75 -6.69
CA SER A 37 9.39 -12.47 -7.37
C SER A 37 10.46 -11.59 -6.73
N VAL A 38 11.11 -10.79 -7.57
CA VAL A 38 12.16 -9.83 -7.18
C VAL A 38 11.81 -8.46 -7.73
N LYS A 39 11.97 -7.41 -6.92
CA LYS A 39 11.82 -6.04 -7.38
C LYS A 39 13.16 -5.50 -7.89
N TYR A 40 13.24 -5.22 -9.18
CA TYR A 40 14.43 -4.64 -9.81
C TYR A 40 14.07 -3.34 -10.53
N LEU A 41 14.67 -2.23 -10.09
CA LEU A 41 14.44 -0.88 -10.62
C LEU A 41 12.94 -0.50 -10.78
N GLY A 42 12.10 -1.00 -9.88
CA GLY A 42 10.66 -0.75 -9.88
C GLY A 42 9.81 -1.81 -10.58
N ALA A 43 10.38 -2.64 -11.45
CA ALA A 43 9.71 -3.77 -12.06
C ALA A 43 9.73 -4.99 -11.14
N HIS A 44 8.64 -5.74 -11.10
CA HIS A 44 8.57 -7.04 -10.44
C HIS A 44 8.87 -8.15 -11.45
N LEU A 45 10.04 -8.75 -11.31
CA LEU A 45 10.46 -9.93 -12.06
C LEU A 45 9.88 -11.16 -11.38
N GLN A 46 9.24 -12.04 -12.14
CA GLN A 46 8.75 -13.33 -11.66
C GLN A 46 9.55 -14.45 -12.34
N ALA A 47 9.70 -15.59 -11.66
CA ALA A 47 10.35 -16.76 -12.26
C ALA A 47 9.52 -17.33 -13.42
N GLN A 48 8.19 -17.27 -13.30
CA GLN A 48 7.27 -17.58 -14.38
C GLN A 48 7.17 -16.37 -15.34
N PRO A 49 6.98 -16.60 -16.66
CA PRO A 49 6.82 -15.53 -17.65
C PRO A 49 5.50 -14.75 -17.52
N SER A 50 4.80 -14.88 -16.40
CA SER A 50 3.55 -14.17 -16.11
C SER A 50 3.82 -12.71 -15.76
N CYS A 51 3.02 -11.81 -16.34
CA CYS A 51 3.01 -10.40 -15.95
C CYS A 51 1.91 -10.06 -14.94
N LYS A 52 1.20 -11.06 -14.38
CA LYS A 52 0.03 -10.83 -13.49
C LYS A 52 0.40 -9.96 -12.29
N LEU A 53 1.51 -10.26 -11.61
CA LEU A 53 1.94 -9.49 -10.45
C LEU A 53 2.26 -8.04 -10.82
N GLU A 54 2.98 -7.84 -11.93
CA GLU A 54 3.32 -6.49 -12.41
C GLU A 54 2.05 -5.70 -12.73
N VAL A 55 1.10 -6.27 -13.46
CA VAL A 55 -0.21 -5.64 -13.75
C VAL A 55 -0.92 -5.23 -12.45
N THR A 56 -1.01 -6.12 -11.46
CA THR A 56 -1.63 -5.80 -10.17
C THR A 56 -0.90 -4.67 -9.45
N LYS A 57 0.45 -4.66 -9.47
CA LYS A 57 1.25 -3.61 -8.84
C LYS A 57 1.08 -2.27 -9.54
N ARG A 58 0.97 -2.24 -10.87
CA ARG A 58 0.73 -1.01 -11.64
C ARG A 58 -0.67 -0.46 -11.42
N ILE A 59 -1.69 -1.32 -11.34
CA ILE A 59 -3.04 -0.93 -10.93
C ILE A 59 -3.04 -0.32 -9.52
N ALA A 60 -2.32 -0.94 -8.58
CA ALA A 60 -2.17 -0.40 -7.23
C ALA A 60 -1.45 0.96 -7.23
N ALA A 61 -0.37 1.10 -8.01
CA ALA A 61 0.37 2.35 -8.16
C ALA A 61 -0.52 3.47 -8.74
N ALA A 62 -1.30 3.19 -9.78
CA ALA A 62 -2.26 4.12 -10.36
C ALA A 62 -3.33 4.56 -9.34
N ARG A 63 -3.84 3.63 -8.52
CA ARG A 63 -4.79 3.95 -7.44
C ARG A 63 -4.16 4.83 -6.36
N SER A 64 -2.92 4.56 -5.97
CA SER A 64 -2.18 5.39 -5.01
C SER A 64 -1.92 6.79 -5.59
N ALA A 65 -1.50 6.88 -6.85
CA ALA A 65 -1.36 8.12 -7.60
C ALA A 65 -2.66 8.93 -7.61
N PHE A 66 -3.78 8.28 -7.94
CA PHE A 66 -5.09 8.91 -7.91
C PHE A 66 -5.47 9.41 -6.51
N ALA A 67 -5.21 8.60 -5.47
CA ALA A 67 -5.53 8.94 -4.10
C ALA A 67 -4.77 10.17 -3.59
N MET A 68 -3.50 10.34 -3.99
CA MET A 68 -2.71 11.55 -3.66
C MET A 68 -3.38 12.83 -4.16
N PHE A 69 -4.06 12.77 -5.31
CA PHE A 69 -4.77 13.89 -5.92
C PHE A 69 -6.30 13.82 -5.70
N ALA A 70 -6.81 12.98 -4.79
CA ALA A 70 -8.24 12.78 -4.62
C ALA A 70 -9.01 14.06 -4.27
N LYS A 71 -8.42 14.95 -3.45
CA LYS A 71 -9.03 16.26 -3.14
C LYS A 71 -9.13 17.14 -4.39
N PHE A 72 -8.10 17.15 -5.23
CA PHE A 72 -8.06 17.88 -6.49
C PHE A 72 -9.12 17.36 -7.48
N PHE A 73 -9.20 16.03 -7.68
CA PHE A 73 -10.18 15.43 -8.58
C PHE A 73 -11.63 15.63 -8.11
N ARG A 74 -11.89 15.68 -6.81
CA ARG A 74 -13.24 15.90 -6.25
C ARG A 74 -13.69 17.36 -6.26
N ARG A 75 -12.77 18.32 -6.34
CA ARG A 75 -13.12 19.74 -6.29
C ARG A 75 -13.91 20.14 -7.54
N SER A 76 -15.14 20.63 -7.37
CA SER A 76 -16.02 21.05 -8.46
C SER A 76 -15.52 22.30 -9.18
N THR A 77 -14.77 23.16 -8.48
CA THR A 77 -14.21 24.39 -9.05
C THR A 77 -13.03 24.15 -10.00
N VAL A 78 -12.51 22.92 -10.08
CA VAL A 78 -11.40 22.59 -10.98
C VAL A 78 -11.98 22.12 -12.32
N PRO A 79 -11.65 22.78 -13.45
CA PRO A 79 -12.09 22.37 -14.77
C PRO A 79 -11.69 20.93 -15.11
N HIS A 80 -12.58 20.20 -15.79
CA HIS A 80 -12.35 18.80 -16.15
C HIS A 80 -11.10 18.61 -17.01
N GLN A 81 -10.80 19.53 -17.93
CA GLN A 81 -9.58 19.49 -18.74
C GLN A 81 -8.31 19.42 -17.89
N ARG A 82 -8.21 20.25 -16.83
CA ARG A 82 -7.07 20.22 -15.90
C ARG A 82 -6.99 18.89 -15.13
N LYS A 83 -8.14 18.32 -14.75
CA LYS A 83 -8.20 16.98 -14.13
C LYS A 83 -7.69 15.90 -15.09
N ILE A 84 -8.09 15.96 -16.36
CA ILE A 84 -7.66 15.03 -17.40
C ILE A 84 -6.15 15.14 -17.62
N MET A 85 -5.59 16.35 -17.69
CA MET A 85 -4.14 16.55 -17.81
C MET A 85 -3.37 15.89 -16.66
N VAL A 86 -3.78 16.14 -15.41
CA VAL A 86 -3.13 15.53 -14.22
C VAL A 86 -3.32 14.01 -14.22
N PHE A 87 -4.50 13.52 -14.64
CA PHE A 87 -4.75 12.10 -14.74
C PHE A 87 -3.82 11.42 -15.75
N ARG A 88 -3.69 12.00 -16.96
CA ARG A 88 -2.76 11.50 -18.00
C ARG A 88 -1.33 11.48 -17.46
N ALA A 89 -0.85 12.60 -16.93
CA ALA A 89 0.54 12.76 -16.51
C ALA A 89 0.94 11.91 -15.29
N VAL A 90 0.01 11.66 -14.36
CA VAL A 90 0.35 11.00 -13.09
C VAL A 90 -0.25 9.60 -13.00
N VAL A 91 -1.55 9.47 -13.25
CA VAL A 91 -2.27 8.21 -13.01
C VAL A 91 -2.04 7.23 -14.16
N ASN A 92 -2.16 7.70 -15.40
CA ASN A 92 -1.93 6.86 -16.58
C ASN A 92 -0.45 6.47 -16.70
N GLU A 93 0.49 7.37 -16.38
CA GLU A 93 1.91 7.01 -16.31
C GLU A 93 2.20 5.95 -15.23
N ALA A 94 1.64 6.08 -14.03
CA ALA A 94 1.80 5.07 -12.99
C ALA A 94 1.21 3.71 -13.39
N LEU A 95 0.13 3.71 -14.17
CA LEU A 95 -0.54 2.51 -14.66
C LEU A 95 0.26 1.78 -15.75
N LEU A 96 0.92 2.51 -16.65
CA LEU A 96 1.53 1.94 -17.85
C LEU A 96 3.06 1.90 -17.83
N SER A 97 3.70 2.56 -16.86
CA SER A 97 5.15 2.60 -16.73
C SER A 97 5.79 1.21 -16.77
N ALA A 98 6.79 1.05 -17.63
CA ALA A 98 7.58 -0.16 -17.85
C ALA A 98 6.80 -1.38 -18.39
N LEU A 99 5.53 -1.20 -18.77
CA LEU A 99 4.74 -2.25 -19.42
C LEU A 99 4.95 -2.27 -20.93
N GLU A 100 5.55 -1.24 -21.53
CA GLU A 100 5.89 -1.21 -22.94
C GLU A 100 6.79 -2.40 -23.31
N VAL A 101 7.83 -2.69 -22.54
CA VAL A 101 8.73 -3.83 -22.80
C VAL A 101 8.20 -5.21 -22.35
N ARG A 102 6.91 -5.31 -21.99
CA ARG A 102 6.30 -6.55 -21.47
C ARG A 102 5.34 -7.18 -22.46
N VAL A 103 5.35 -8.51 -22.49
CA VAL A 103 4.38 -9.34 -23.20
C VAL A 103 3.18 -9.54 -22.27
N LEU A 104 2.10 -8.79 -22.52
CA LEU A 104 0.87 -8.87 -21.75
C LEU A 104 -0.14 -9.79 -22.46
N SER A 105 -0.85 -10.61 -21.69
CA SER A 105 -2.04 -11.31 -22.18
C SER A 105 -3.20 -10.34 -22.39
N GLN A 106 -4.17 -10.73 -23.22
CA GLN A 106 -5.40 -9.95 -23.41
C GLN A 106 -6.11 -9.66 -22.07
N SER A 107 -6.23 -10.68 -21.21
CA SER A 107 -6.76 -10.52 -19.87
C SER A 107 -6.00 -9.52 -18.99
N GLY A 108 -4.69 -9.34 -19.21
CA GLY A 108 -3.88 -8.33 -18.55
C GLY A 108 -4.21 -6.92 -19.07
N LEU A 109 -4.38 -6.77 -20.38
CA LEU A 109 -4.82 -5.53 -21.02
C LEU A 109 -6.21 -5.12 -20.54
N ASP A 110 -7.16 -6.05 -20.51
CA ASP A 110 -8.54 -5.81 -20.07
C ASP A 110 -8.58 -5.37 -18.60
N LYS A 111 -7.75 -5.98 -17.73
CA LYS A 111 -7.62 -5.58 -16.32
C LYS A 111 -7.09 -4.16 -16.17
N LEU A 112 -6.10 -3.76 -16.98
CA LEU A 112 -5.57 -2.40 -16.98
C LEU A 112 -6.62 -1.40 -17.48
N GLU A 113 -7.33 -1.74 -18.56
CA GLU A 113 -8.39 -0.90 -19.15
C GLU A 113 -9.55 -0.70 -18.16
N ALA A 114 -10.03 -1.77 -17.53
CA ALA A 114 -11.08 -1.72 -16.51
C ALA A 114 -10.64 -0.87 -15.29
N ALA A 115 -9.41 -1.08 -14.80
CA ALA A 115 -8.87 -0.28 -13.70
C ALA A 115 -8.78 1.20 -14.06
N ARG A 116 -8.33 1.54 -15.28
CA ARG A 116 -8.28 2.91 -15.79
C ARG A 116 -9.68 3.52 -15.89
N GLY A 117 -10.63 2.78 -16.46
CA GLY A 117 -12.03 3.19 -16.60
C GLY A 117 -12.69 3.52 -15.25
N LEU A 118 -12.47 2.70 -14.23
CA LEU A 118 -12.97 2.96 -12.86
C LEU A 118 -12.40 4.25 -12.25
N LEU A 119 -11.13 4.57 -12.53
CA LEU A 119 -10.53 5.81 -12.05
C LEU A 119 -11.02 7.02 -12.85
N LEU A 120 -11.26 6.87 -14.16
CA LEU A 120 -11.88 7.91 -14.99
C LEU A 120 -13.30 8.22 -14.53
N LEU A 121 -14.14 7.20 -14.29
CA LEU A 121 -15.50 7.38 -13.74
C LEU A 121 -15.48 8.25 -12.47
N ARG A 122 -14.48 8.07 -11.61
CA ARG A 122 -14.32 8.86 -10.38
C ARG A 122 -13.92 10.32 -10.60
N ILE A 123 -13.26 10.66 -11.72
CA ILE A 123 -12.97 12.05 -12.08
C ILE A 123 -14.25 12.80 -12.41
N PHE A 124 -15.17 12.16 -13.13
CA PHE A 124 -16.44 12.76 -13.54
C PHE A 124 -17.50 12.73 -12.44
N GLY A 125 -17.25 12.01 -11.34
CA GLY A 125 -18.16 11.94 -10.20
C GLY A 125 -19.55 11.49 -10.64
N VAL A 126 -20.60 12.24 -10.27
CA VAL A 126 -21.98 11.92 -10.63
C VAL A 126 -22.19 11.82 -12.15
N ARG A 127 -21.48 12.64 -12.94
CA ARG A 127 -21.56 12.60 -14.42
C ARG A 127 -20.94 11.33 -15.01
N GLY A 128 -20.01 10.69 -14.30
CA GLY A 128 -19.43 9.42 -14.72
C GLY A 128 -20.37 8.23 -14.46
N PHE A 129 -21.15 8.29 -13.38
CA PHE A 129 -22.07 7.21 -12.99
C PHE A 129 -23.51 7.42 -13.48
N GLY A 130 -23.73 8.40 -14.38
CA GLY A 130 -24.97 8.55 -15.15
C GLY A 130 -26.25 8.59 -14.31
N LYS A 131 -26.27 9.33 -13.20
CA LYS A 131 -27.53 9.51 -12.45
C LYS A 131 -28.42 10.51 -13.19
N VAL A 132 -29.23 10.01 -14.13
CA VAL A 132 -30.30 10.78 -14.77
C VAL A 132 -31.40 10.99 -13.72
N SER A 133 -31.93 12.21 -13.61
CA SER A 133 -32.90 12.59 -12.56
C SER A 133 -34.19 11.74 -12.55
N THR A 134 -34.46 11.00 -13.63
CA THR A 134 -35.72 10.29 -13.88
C THR A 134 -35.57 8.77 -13.77
N GLU A 135 -34.36 8.21 -13.85
CA GLU A 135 -34.14 6.77 -13.84
C GLU A 135 -33.72 6.29 -12.45
N GLN A 136 -34.39 5.25 -11.94
CA GLN A 136 -34.06 4.66 -10.64
C GLN A 136 -32.71 3.92 -10.66
N VAL A 137 -32.24 3.49 -11.84
CA VAL A 137 -30.99 2.75 -12.00
C VAL A 137 -29.93 3.67 -12.57
N ALA A 138 -28.83 3.85 -11.83
CA ALA A 138 -27.69 4.62 -12.30
C ALA A 138 -26.93 3.81 -13.36
N VAL A 139 -26.99 4.24 -14.63
CA VAL A 139 -26.25 3.61 -15.73
C VAL A 139 -24.86 4.25 -15.80
N SER A 140 -23.80 3.47 -15.61
CA SER A 140 -22.44 3.98 -15.74
C SER A 140 -22.13 4.38 -17.18
N VAL A 141 -21.49 5.54 -17.37
CA VAL A 141 -21.05 5.97 -18.70
C VAL A 141 -20.04 4.95 -19.26
N PRO A 142 -20.20 4.49 -20.53
CA PRO A 142 -19.26 3.55 -21.13
C PRO A 142 -17.81 4.04 -21.08
N ILE A 143 -16.89 3.15 -20.72
CA ILE A 143 -15.44 3.47 -20.61
C ILE A 143 -14.89 4.00 -21.94
N SER A 144 -15.36 3.47 -23.07
CA SER A 144 -14.98 3.93 -24.41
C SER A 144 -15.32 5.40 -24.65
N LEU A 145 -16.48 5.87 -24.18
CA LEU A 145 -16.89 7.27 -24.28
C LEU A 145 -16.04 8.16 -23.37
N LEU A 146 -15.84 7.76 -22.11
CA LEU A 146 -14.99 8.51 -21.17
C LEU A 146 -13.56 8.63 -21.69
N ARG A 147 -13.05 7.56 -22.28
CA ARG A 147 -11.73 7.50 -22.90
C ARG A 147 -11.61 8.48 -24.07
N ARG A 148 -12.59 8.51 -24.98
CA ARG A 148 -12.65 9.47 -26.10
C ARG A 148 -12.69 10.92 -25.59
N VAL A 149 -13.56 11.20 -24.62
CA VAL A 149 -13.67 12.51 -23.97
C VAL A 149 -12.36 12.93 -23.29
N CYS A 150 -11.67 11.97 -22.66
CA CYS A 150 -10.38 12.21 -22.04
C CYS A 150 -9.22 12.18 -23.04
N GLY A 151 -9.45 12.06 -24.35
CA GLY A 151 -8.45 11.89 -25.41
C GLY A 151 -7.39 10.85 -25.06
N LEU A 152 -7.83 9.68 -24.60
CA LEU A 152 -6.98 8.57 -24.21
C LEU A 152 -7.10 7.44 -25.26
N ALA A 153 -5.98 6.89 -25.70
CA ALA A 153 -5.99 5.65 -26.49
C ALA A 153 -6.32 4.44 -25.61
N GLU A 154 -6.74 3.33 -26.21
CA GLU A 154 -6.85 2.04 -25.51
C GLU A 154 -5.50 1.71 -24.87
N VAL A 155 -5.49 0.98 -23.75
CA VAL A 155 -4.24 0.57 -23.12
C VAL A 155 -3.34 -0.18 -24.11
N ALA A 156 -3.91 -1.06 -24.94
CA ALA A 156 -3.17 -1.78 -25.97
C ALA A 156 -2.49 -0.83 -26.98
N THR A 157 -3.24 0.13 -27.53
CA THR A 157 -2.74 1.15 -28.46
C THR A 157 -1.70 2.07 -27.82
N GLU A 158 -1.92 2.51 -26.58
CA GLU A 158 -0.97 3.35 -25.85
C GLU A 158 0.34 2.62 -25.58
N LEU A 159 0.29 1.33 -25.21
CA LEU A 159 1.49 0.51 -25.02
C LEU A 159 2.24 0.26 -26.34
N ARG A 160 1.52 0.08 -27.46
CA ARG A 160 2.12 0.00 -28.80
C ARG A 160 2.91 1.27 -29.13
N VAL A 161 2.28 2.43 -28.97
CA VAL A 161 2.93 3.73 -29.22
C VAL A 161 4.16 3.89 -28.34
N ARG A 162 4.07 3.56 -27.05
CA ARG A 162 5.21 3.60 -26.12
C ARG A 162 6.35 2.66 -26.53
N ARG A 163 6.04 1.44 -26.97
CA ARG A 163 7.04 0.49 -27.47
C ARG A 163 7.76 1.02 -28.70
N LEU A 164 7.02 1.57 -29.66
CA LEU A 164 7.61 2.10 -30.90
C LEU A 164 8.50 3.33 -30.59
N LEU A 165 8.06 4.22 -29.70
CA LEU A 165 8.89 5.34 -29.24
C LEU A 165 10.13 4.88 -28.47
N TRP A 166 10.00 3.86 -27.62
CA TRP A 166 11.13 3.24 -26.94
C TRP A 166 12.12 2.61 -27.92
N LEU A 167 11.64 1.89 -28.93
CA LEU A 167 12.47 1.28 -29.97
C LEU A 167 13.21 2.37 -30.75
N ARG A 168 12.50 3.43 -31.16
CA ARG A 168 13.10 4.57 -31.88
C ARG A 168 14.21 5.20 -31.06
N SER A 169 13.96 5.49 -29.79
CA SER A 169 14.97 6.04 -28.88
C SER A 169 16.18 5.11 -28.72
N SER A 170 15.95 3.80 -28.65
CA SER A 170 17.02 2.81 -28.52
C SER A 170 17.88 2.73 -29.78
N LEU A 171 17.26 2.75 -30.96
CA LEU A 171 17.95 2.73 -32.26
C LEU A 171 18.72 4.02 -32.54
N LEU A 172 18.18 5.18 -32.15
CA LEU A 172 18.91 6.46 -32.26
C LEU A 172 20.17 6.43 -31.40
N ALA A 173 20.08 5.96 -30.15
CA ALA A 173 21.24 5.85 -29.29
C ALA A 173 22.28 4.85 -29.82
N GLU A 174 21.84 3.69 -30.34
CA GLU A 174 22.74 2.73 -31.00
C GLU A 174 23.47 3.35 -32.19
N ARG A 175 22.76 4.12 -33.03
CA ARG A 175 23.36 4.87 -34.15
C ARG A 175 24.38 5.91 -33.68
N ASP A 176 24.15 6.51 -32.52
CA ASP A 176 25.07 7.48 -31.91
C ASP A 176 26.26 6.80 -31.19
N GLY A 177 26.37 5.46 -31.25
CA GLY A 177 27.48 4.68 -30.73
C GLY A 177 27.25 4.08 -29.33
N ASP A 178 26.07 4.25 -28.74
CA ASP A 178 25.75 3.65 -27.44
C ASP A 178 25.54 2.13 -27.56
N VAL A 179 26.14 1.36 -26.66
CA VAL A 179 25.90 -0.08 -26.56
C VAL A 179 24.53 -0.33 -25.91
N ARG A 180 23.56 -0.78 -26.71
CA ARG A 180 22.19 -1.07 -26.25
C ARG A 180 21.98 -2.57 -25.99
N LEU A 181 22.25 -3.00 -24.76
CA LEU A 181 22.13 -4.40 -24.33
C LEU A 181 20.73 -4.98 -24.55
N GLU A 182 19.69 -4.16 -24.46
CA GLU A 182 18.32 -4.56 -24.71
C GLU A 182 18.05 -4.84 -26.19
N LEU A 183 18.70 -4.12 -27.12
CA LEU A 183 18.61 -4.46 -28.54
C LEU A 183 19.37 -5.76 -28.81
N ALA A 184 20.59 -5.89 -28.28
CA ALA A 184 21.36 -7.13 -28.38
C ALA A 184 20.61 -8.34 -27.80
N ALA A 185 19.89 -8.16 -26.69
CA ALA A 185 19.12 -9.23 -26.07
C ALA A 185 17.90 -9.68 -26.88
N ASN A 186 17.33 -8.79 -27.70
CA ASN A 186 16.17 -9.10 -28.53
C ASN A 186 16.58 -9.59 -29.92
N PHE A 187 17.57 -8.94 -30.55
CA PHE A 187 17.94 -9.15 -31.95
C PHE A 187 19.24 -9.94 -32.13
N GLY A 188 20.08 -10.03 -31.11
CA GLY A 188 21.37 -10.71 -31.18
C GLY A 188 21.26 -12.24 -31.17
N VAL A 189 22.34 -12.88 -31.59
CA VAL A 189 22.51 -14.33 -31.52
C VAL A 189 23.49 -14.62 -30.40
N PHE A 190 23.06 -15.36 -29.38
CA PHE A 190 23.96 -15.81 -28.32
C PHE A 190 24.72 -17.06 -28.75
N PRO A 191 25.97 -17.29 -28.29
CA PRO A 191 26.77 -18.45 -28.69
C PRO A 191 26.12 -19.82 -28.42
N TRP A 192 25.20 -19.88 -27.45
CA TRP A 192 24.46 -21.09 -27.09
C TRP A 192 23.13 -21.26 -27.84
N GLN A 193 22.73 -20.29 -28.66
CA GLN A 193 21.51 -20.39 -29.48
C GLN A 193 21.85 -21.04 -30.82
N ALA A 194 21.21 -22.17 -31.11
CA ALA A 194 21.37 -22.85 -32.38
C ALA A 194 20.71 -22.09 -33.56
N THR A 195 19.74 -21.23 -33.27
CA THR A 195 18.97 -20.51 -34.28
C THR A 195 18.86 -19.05 -33.86
N ALA A 196 19.19 -18.15 -34.78
CA ALA A 196 19.00 -16.71 -34.60
C ALA A 196 17.50 -16.40 -34.39
N PRO A 197 17.15 -15.36 -33.61
CA PRO A 197 15.76 -14.97 -33.41
C PRO A 197 15.09 -14.50 -34.72
N ILE A 198 15.88 -14.06 -35.69
CA ILE A 198 15.46 -13.59 -37.01
C ILE A 198 16.26 -14.36 -38.07
N ASN A 199 15.59 -14.89 -39.09
CA ASN A 199 16.25 -15.57 -40.21
C ASN A 199 16.82 -14.58 -41.24
N GLU A 200 17.52 -15.09 -42.24
CA GLU A 200 18.17 -14.27 -43.29
C GLU A 200 17.16 -13.42 -44.10
N VAL A 201 15.90 -13.85 -44.16
CA VAL A 201 14.79 -13.15 -44.85
C VAL A 201 14.12 -12.10 -43.94
N GLY A 202 14.62 -11.90 -42.71
CA GLY A 202 14.06 -10.93 -41.76
C GLY A 202 12.81 -11.41 -41.03
N GLN A 203 12.44 -12.70 -41.13
CA GLN A 203 11.29 -13.26 -40.44
C GLN A 203 11.66 -13.81 -39.06
N LEU A 204 10.70 -13.77 -38.13
CA LEU A 204 10.89 -14.33 -36.79
C LEU A 204 10.97 -15.86 -36.86
N THR A 205 11.98 -16.42 -36.19
CA THR A 205 12.12 -17.87 -36.02
C THR A 205 11.39 -18.34 -34.75
N PRO A 206 11.19 -19.65 -34.55
CA PRO A 206 10.67 -20.17 -33.27
C PRO A 206 11.53 -19.85 -32.05
N ALA A 207 12.80 -19.47 -32.25
CA ALA A 207 13.70 -19.05 -31.18
C ALA A 207 13.54 -17.57 -30.79
N ALA A 208 12.74 -16.79 -31.54
CA ALA A 208 12.49 -15.39 -31.26
C ALA A 208 11.86 -15.20 -29.88
N PRO A 209 12.34 -14.22 -29.07
CA PRO A 209 11.64 -13.82 -27.87
C PRO A 209 10.22 -13.36 -28.20
N ALA A 210 9.22 -13.74 -27.37
CA ALA A 210 7.82 -13.36 -27.59
C ALA A 210 7.59 -11.83 -27.70
N PHE A 211 8.50 -11.02 -27.15
CA PHE A 211 8.49 -9.58 -27.32
C PHE A 211 8.67 -9.15 -28.78
N LEU A 212 9.51 -9.83 -29.56
CA LEU A 212 9.69 -9.53 -30.98
C LEU A 212 8.42 -9.77 -31.79
N SER A 213 7.61 -10.77 -31.45
CA SER A 213 6.33 -11.00 -32.11
C SER A 213 5.34 -9.85 -31.88
N ILE A 214 5.33 -9.27 -30.68
CA ILE A 214 4.55 -8.05 -30.40
C ILE A 214 5.11 -6.88 -31.20
N LEU A 215 6.43 -6.73 -31.23
CA LEU A 215 7.08 -5.62 -31.92
C LEU A 215 6.86 -5.68 -33.44
N ASP A 216 6.91 -6.88 -34.04
CA ASP A 216 6.55 -7.12 -35.44
C ASP A 216 5.11 -6.71 -35.73
N GLY A 217 4.16 -7.08 -34.87
CA GLY A 217 2.77 -6.66 -34.98
C GLY A 217 2.58 -5.15 -34.83
N ASP A 218 3.33 -4.51 -33.94
CA ASP A 218 3.32 -3.07 -33.74
C ASP A 218 3.92 -2.30 -34.94
N LEU A 219 5.00 -2.81 -35.53
CA LEU A 219 5.62 -2.26 -36.73
C LEU A 219 4.73 -2.44 -37.96
N ARG A 220 4.09 -3.60 -38.13
CA ARG A 220 3.10 -3.83 -39.21
C ARG A 220 1.91 -2.88 -39.11
N ALA A 221 1.48 -2.53 -37.89
CA ALA A 221 0.41 -1.56 -37.68
C ALA A 221 0.83 -0.11 -37.99
N LEU A 222 2.12 0.22 -37.88
CA LEU A 222 2.65 1.55 -38.21
C LEU A 222 3.05 1.67 -39.69
N LEU A 223 3.63 0.63 -40.26
CA LEU A 223 4.24 0.58 -41.58
C LEU A 223 3.53 -0.46 -42.43
N PRO A 224 2.58 -0.06 -43.31
CA PRO A 224 1.84 -0.99 -44.16
C PRO A 224 2.74 -1.84 -45.07
N SER A 225 3.92 -1.31 -45.44
CA SER A 225 4.94 -2.00 -46.23
C SER A 225 5.93 -2.83 -45.40
N TRP A 226 5.65 -3.08 -44.13
CA TRP A 226 6.53 -3.87 -43.24
C TRP A 226 6.69 -5.31 -43.73
N LYS A 227 7.92 -5.67 -44.14
CA LYS A 227 8.30 -7.00 -44.64
C LYS A 227 9.08 -7.84 -43.61
N GLY A 228 9.09 -7.43 -42.34
CA GLY A 228 9.92 -8.03 -41.30
C GLY A 228 11.24 -7.28 -41.09
N PHE A 229 12.12 -7.87 -40.29
CA PHE A 229 13.40 -7.31 -39.85
C PHE A 229 14.52 -7.52 -40.88
N VAL A 230 14.26 -7.21 -42.16
CA VAL A 230 15.23 -7.30 -43.27
C VAL A 230 16.37 -6.28 -43.14
N ALA A 231 17.49 -6.48 -43.83
CA ALA A 231 18.58 -5.49 -43.85
C ALA A 231 18.05 -4.08 -44.18
N GLY A 232 18.46 -3.06 -43.42
CA GLY A 232 17.98 -1.68 -43.57
C GLY A 232 16.67 -1.35 -42.84
N TRP A 233 16.05 -2.30 -42.11
CA TRP A 233 14.77 -2.05 -41.42
C TRP A 233 14.88 -0.97 -40.35
N LYS A 234 16.03 -0.87 -39.67
CA LYS A 234 16.27 0.12 -38.61
C LYS A 234 16.23 1.53 -39.19
N GLU A 235 16.92 1.76 -40.29
CA GLU A 235 17.00 3.03 -41.01
C GLU A 235 15.62 3.45 -41.53
N ASN A 236 14.89 2.51 -42.15
CA ASN A 236 13.52 2.74 -42.62
C ASN A 236 12.59 3.14 -41.46
N PHE A 237 12.64 2.43 -40.32
CA PHE A 237 11.85 2.80 -39.15
C PHE A 237 12.28 4.16 -38.56
N LEU A 238 13.57 4.48 -38.54
CA LEU A 238 14.06 5.79 -38.10
C LEU A 238 13.63 6.94 -39.02
N GLN A 239 13.41 6.70 -40.32
CA GLN A 239 12.83 7.67 -41.26
C GLN A 239 11.36 7.96 -40.99
N THR A 240 10.65 7.08 -40.29
CA THR A 240 9.24 7.32 -39.91
C THR A 240 9.17 8.50 -38.95
N ALA A 241 8.29 9.47 -39.24
CA ALA A 241 8.14 10.64 -38.38
C ALA A 241 7.62 10.23 -36.97
N GLU A 242 8.14 10.87 -35.93
CA GLU A 242 7.69 10.60 -34.56
C GLU A 242 6.21 10.96 -34.37
N SER A 243 5.71 11.97 -35.10
CA SER A 243 4.29 12.32 -35.15
C SER A 243 3.45 11.13 -35.60
N SER A 244 3.82 10.43 -36.68
CA SER A 244 3.09 9.26 -37.17
C SER A 244 2.96 8.15 -36.12
N ILE A 245 4.00 7.93 -35.30
CA ILE A 245 3.95 6.99 -34.18
C ILE A 245 2.95 7.45 -33.12
N ARG A 246 2.97 8.75 -32.79
CA ARG A 246 2.07 9.34 -31.79
C ARG A 246 0.61 9.38 -32.28
N ASP A 247 0.40 9.57 -33.58
CA ASP A 247 -0.90 9.65 -34.23
C ASP A 247 -1.63 8.30 -34.25
N MET A 248 -0.92 7.18 -34.06
CA MET A 248 -1.53 5.87 -33.83
C MET A 248 -2.45 5.83 -32.59
N ARG A 249 -2.31 6.79 -31.65
CA ARG A 249 -3.27 6.97 -30.56
C ARG A 249 -4.69 7.28 -31.06
N GLY A 250 -4.80 7.67 -32.32
CA GLY A 250 -5.98 8.21 -32.96
C GLY A 250 -5.99 9.73 -32.83
N THR A 251 -6.45 10.42 -33.88
CA THR A 251 -6.93 11.79 -33.73
C THR A 251 -8.18 11.73 -32.87
N PHE A 252 -8.00 11.89 -31.56
CA PHE A 252 -9.08 12.44 -30.74
C PHE A 252 -9.20 13.88 -31.22
N GLY A 253 -9.95 14.10 -32.31
CA GLY A 253 -10.38 15.43 -32.68
C GLY A 253 -10.93 16.10 -31.43
N ASP A 254 -10.85 17.42 -31.33
CA ASP A 254 -11.38 18.21 -30.22
C ASP A 254 -12.88 17.91 -30.06
N ALA A 255 -13.16 16.77 -29.45
CA ALA A 255 -14.47 16.24 -29.24
C ALA A 255 -14.92 17.08 -28.06
N SER A 256 -15.53 18.21 -28.41
CA SER A 256 -16.32 19.01 -27.49
C SER A 256 -17.08 18.00 -26.65
N LEU A 257 -16.82 18.02 -25.33
CA LEU A 257 -17.49 17.17 -24.36
C LEU A 257 -18.97 17.10 -24.76
N PRO A 258 -19.60 15.92 -24.86
CA PRO A 258 -21.04 15.84 -25.09
C PRO A 258 -21.74 16.87 -24.20
N GLN A 259 -22.71 17.64 -24.71
CA GLN A 259 -23.35 18.73 -23.95
C GLN A 259 -23.83 18.26 -22.57
N SER A 260 -24.27 17.00 -22.47
CA SER A 260 -24.64 16.32 -21.22
C SER A 260 -23.53 16.25 -20.17
N LEU A 261 -22.26 16.16 -20.59
CA LEU A 261 -21.09 16.19 -19.71
C LEU A 261 -20.58 17.61 -19.44
N GLN A 262 -21.00 18.62 -20.23
CA GLN A 262 -20.60 20.01 -20.05
C GLN A 262 -21.46 20.77 -19.04
N GLN A 263 -22.79 20.58 -19.06
CA GLN A 263 -23.73 21.37 -18.26
C GLN A 263 -23.39 21.34 -16.76
N PRO A 264 -23.05 22.49 -16.13
CA PRO A 264 -22.89 22.60 -14.68
C PRO A 264 -24.10 21.94 -13.99
N CYS A 265 -23.86 21.10 -12.98
CA CYS A 265 -24.96 20.75 -12.08
C CYS A 265 -25.28 22.03 -11.29
N THR A 266 -26.05 22.93 -11.89
CA THR A 266 -26.74 23.99 -11.17
C THR A 266 -27.67 23.24 -10.24
N ARG A 267 -27.22 23.13 -8.99
CA ARG A 267 -28.06 22.69 -7.90
C ARG A 267 -29.10 23.79 -7.78
N THR A 268 -30.19 23.67 -8.53
CA THR A 268 -31.33 24.57 -8.46
C THR A 268 -31.68 24.63 -6.98
N SER A 269 -31.51 25.81 -6.37
CA SER A 269 -32.01 26.04 -5.02
C SER A 269 -33.51 25.84 -5.14
N ARG A 270 -33.95 24.67 -4.70
CA ARG A 270 -35.36 24.35 -4.63
C ARG A 270 -35.91 25.27 -3.54
N GLU A 271 -36.42 26.44 -3.94
CA GLU A 271 -37.29 27.23 -3.09
C GLU A 271 -38.44 26.32 -2.64
N PRO A 272 -38.77 26.30 -1.34
CA PRO A 272 -39.89 25.52 -0.84
C PRO A 272 -41.18 26.27 -1.18
N SER A 273 -41.66 26.15 -2.43
CA SER A 273 -43.04 26.47 -2.75
C SER A 273 -43.94 25.46 -2.04
N ARG A 274 -44.47 25.88 -0.88
CA ARG A 274 -45.56 25.20 -0.16
C ARG A 274 -46.83 25.29 -1.01
N GLY A 275 -47.04 24.31 -1.88
CA GLY A 275 -48.34 24.03 -2.50
C GLY A 275 -49.09 22.92 -1.76
N PRO A 276 -50.44 22.91 -1.75
CA PRO A 276 -51.23 21.97 -0.96
C PRO A 276 -51.15 20.57 -1.53
N ARG A 277 -50.94 19.59 -0.65
CA ARG A 277 -50.89 18.16 -0.97
C ARG A 277 -52.30 17.65 -1.29
N SER A 278 -52.59 17.39 -2.56
CA SER A 278 -53.68 16.50 -2.93
C SER A 278 -53.25 15.05 -2.79
N ASN A 279 -53.97 14.30 -1.95
CA ASN A 279 -53.94 12.84 -1.91
C ASN A 279 -54.24 12.27 -3.30
N ARG A 280 -53.30 11.55 -3.91
CA ARG A 280 -53.60 10.52 -4.90
C ARG A 280 -52.49 9.48 -5.00
N ASP A 281 -52.95 8.24 -4.95
CA ASP A 281 -52.40 7.00 -5.50
C ASP A 281 -51.19 6.37 -4.82
N ALA A 282 -51.53 5.58 -3.80
CA ALA A 282 -50.80 4.41 -3.37
C ALA A 282 -51.08 3.24 -4.34
N THR A 283 -50.20 2.99 -5.31
CA THR A 283 -49.96 1.64 -5.86
C THR A 283 -48.71 1.62 -6.74
N ARG A 284 -47.92 0.54 -6.60
CA ARG A 284 -46.64 0.22 -7.26
C ARG A 284 -45.38 0.84 -6.65
N GLN A 285 -44.99 0.32 -5.49
CA GLN A 285 -43.56 0.14 -5.19
C GLN A 285 -43.06 -1.10 -5.94
N PRO A 286 -41.99 -1.02 -6.74
CA PRO A 286 -41.30 -2.21 -7.21
C PRO A 286 -40.60 -2.87 -6.01
N SER A 287 -40.74 -4.18 -5.89
CA SER A 287 -40.10 -5.00 -4.87
C SER A 287 -38.58 -4.85 -4.94
N LEU A 288 -38.03 -4.03 -4.05
CA LEU A 288 -36.61 -4.05 -3.74
C LEU A 288 -36.30 -5.44 -3.17
N GLN A 289 -35.44 -6.20 -3.86
CA GLN A 289 -34.88 -7.43 -3.28
C GLN A 289 -34.21 -7.07 -1.95
N ILE A 290 -34.84 -7.52 -0.88
CA ILE A 290 -34.36 -7.39 0.48
C ILE A 290 -33.16 -8.32 0.57
N VAL A 291 -31.97 -7.76 0.76
CA VAL A 291 -30.79 -8.57 1.14
C VAL A 291 -30.82 -8.66 2.65
N GLU A 292 -31.23 -9.82 3.16
CA GLU A 292 -31.63 -9.99 4.56
C GLU A 292 -30.43 -10.13 5.51
N SER A 293 -29.25 -10.49 5.01
CA SER A 293 -28.08 -10.70 5.87
C SER A 293 -26.78 -9.97 5.46
N PRO A 294 -25.97 -9.50 6.44
CA PRO A 294 -24.62 -8.98 6.19
C PRO A 294 -23.72 -9.97 5.44
N ALA A 295 -23.93 -11.28 5.63
CA ALA A 295 -23.18 -12.33 4.95
C ALA A 295 -23.40 -12.30 3.44
N GLU A 296 -24.63 -12.05 2.97
CA GLU A 296 -24.95 -11.89 1.54
C GLU A 296 -24.35 -10.61 0.94
N VAL A 297 -24.32 -9.52 1.71
CA VAL A 297 -23.63 -8.28 1.28
C VAL A 297 -22.12 -8.53 1.15
N VAL A 298 -21.54 -9.31 2.06
CA VAL A 298 -20.13 -9.70 1.95
C VAL A 298 -19.90 -10.64 0.77
N ARG A 299 -20.75 -11.67 0.56
CA ARG A 299 -20.73 -12.59 -0.60
C ARG A 299 -20.80 -11.85 -1.94
N SER A 300 -21.81 -11.00 -2.13
CA SER A 300 -22.02 -10.23 -3.37
C SER A 300 -20.92 -9.23 -3.71
N LEU A 301 -20.04 -8.89 -2.74
CA LEU A 301 -18.95 -7.94 -2.93
C LEU A 301 -17.56 -8.61 -2.93
N ARG A 302 -17.45 -9.93 -2.95
CA ARG A 302 -16.14 -10.61 -3.10
C ARG A 302 -15.82 -10.79 -4.57
N VAL A 303 -14.57 -10.51 -4.92
CA VAL A 303 -14.04 -10.75 -6.26
C VAL A 303 -12.66 -11.37 -6.10
N LEU A 304 -12.45 -12.53 -6.72
CA LEU A 304 -11.16 -13.19 -6.76
C LEU A 304 -10.17 -12.46 -7.67
N SER A 305 -8.88 -12.77 -7.52
CA SER A 305 -7.81 -12.13 -8.30
C SER A 305 -7.92 -12.36 -9.81
N ASP A 306 -8.63 -13.41 -10.22
CA ASP A 306 -8.99 -13.72 -11.61
C ASP A 306 -10.25 -12.98 -12.07
N GLY A 307 -11.10 -12.50 -11.17
CA GLY A 307 -12.33 -11.77 -11.44
C GLY A 307 -13.61 -12.55 -11.11
N ALA A 308 -13.51 -13.82 -10.71
CA ALA A 308 -14.65 -14.65 -10.36
C ALA A 308 -15.31 -14.20 -9.04
N ILE A 309 -16.63 -14.42 -8.95
CA ILE A 309 -17.43 -14.25 -7.73
C ILE A 309 -17.79 -15.69 -7.30
N PRO A 310 -17.22 -16.21 -6.21
CA PRO A 310 -17.54 -17.56 -5.74
C PRO A 310 -18.96 -17.59 -5.17
N ASP A 311 -19.70 -18.65 -5.48
CA ASP A 311 -21.11 -18.80 -5.07
C ASP A 311 -21.22 -19.21 -3.59
N ALA A 312 -20.25 -19.98 -3.08
CA ALA A 312 -20.17 -20.40 -1.68
C ALA A 312 -18.78 -20.19 -1.05
N ASP A 313 -18.76 -20.02 0.27
CA ASP A 313 -17.54 -19.75 1.04
C ASP A 313 -16.65 -21.00 1.21
N GLU A 314 -17.27 -22.19 1.13
CA GLU A 314 -16.64 -23.49 1.24
C GLU A 314 -15.80 -23.86 0.01
N GLU A 315 -16.03 -23.18 -1.12
CA GLU A 315 -15.29 -23.37 -2.37
C GLU A 315 -13.93 -22.64 -2.39
N LEU A 316 -13.69 -21.77 -1.41
CA LEU A 316 -12.46 -20.98 -1.33
C LEU A 316 -11.41 -21.66 -0.48
N THR A 317 -10.36 -22.13 -1.13
CA THR A 317 -9.15 -22.59 -0.45
C THR A 317 -8.46 -21.45 0.30
N ASP A 318 -7.76 -21.77 1.39
CA ASP A 318 -6.92 -20.82 2.13
C ASP A 318 -5.93 -20.07 1.21
N GLN A 319 -5.47 -20.75 0.16
CA GLN A 319 -4.55 -20.20 -0.82
C GLN A 319 -5.22 -19.17 -1.75
N GLN A 320 -6.48 -19.38 -2.16
CA GLN A 320 -7.27 -18.39 -2.93
C GLN A 320 -7.59 -17.16 -2.08
N TRP A 321 -7.92 -17.35 -0.79
CA TRP A 321 -8.09 -16.26 0.15
C TRP A 321 -6.83 -15.39 0.27
N LEU A 322 -5.66 -16.02 0.39
CA LEU A 322 -4.37 -15.35 0.46
C LEU A 322 -3.92 -14.73 -0.88
N ALA A 323 -4.27 -15.36 -2.01
CA ALA A 323 -3.87 -14.94 -3.35
C ALA A 323 -4.68 -13.74 -3.89
N GLY A 324 -5.83 -13.43 -3.30
CA GLY A 324 -6.49 -12.13 -3.52
C GLY A 324 -8.00 -12.20 -3.65
N VAL A 325 -8.69 -12.42 -2.53
CA VAL A 325 -10.08 -11.98 -2.40
C VAL A 325 -10.09 -10.47 -2.19
N TYR A 326 -10.76 -9.72 -3.06
CA TYR A 326 -10.89 -8.28 -3.00
C TYR A 326 -12.35 -7.87 -2.88
N CYS A 327 -12.59 -6.70 -2.30
CA CYS A 327 -13.92 -6.11 -2.31
C CYS A 327 -14.19 -5.58 -3.71
N GLY A 328 -15.17 -6.11 -4.45
CA GLY A 328 -15.50 -5.69 -5.81
C GLY A 328 -15.76 -4.19 -5.96
N HIS A 329 -16.15 -3.50 -4.87
CA HIS A 329 -16.46 -2.08 -4.90
C HIS A 329 -15.25 -1.15 -4.70
N CYS A 330 -14.32 -1.52 -3.82
CA CYS A 330 -13.18 -0.66 -3.45
C CYS A 330 -11.82 -1.32 -3.67
N ALA A 331 -11.82 -2.58 -4.11
CA ALA A 331 -10.70 -3.47 -4.36
C ALA A 331 -9.70 -3.58 -3.20
N HIS A 332 -10.19 -3.46 -1.96
CA HIS A 332 -9.40 -3.76 -0.78
C HIS A 332 -9.25 -5.28 -0.66
N GLY A 333 -8.01 -5.74 -0.50
CA GLY A 333 -7.71 -7.15 -0.25
C GLY A 333 -8.08 -7.58 1.17
N PRO A 334 -7.85 -8.85 1.54
CA PRO A 334 -8.35 -9.43 2.78
C PRO A 334 -7.66 -8.86 4.03
N PHE A 335 -6.51 -8.21 3.86
CA PHE A 335 -5.60 -7.83 4.95
C PHE A 335 -5.27 -6.33 4.98
N HIS A 336 -6.12 -5.48 4.40
CA HIS A 336 -5.88 -4.03 4.47
C HIS A 336 -6.43 -3.45 5.79
N SER A 337 -5.52 -3.10 6.71
CA SER A 337 -5.76 -2.59 8.09
C SER A 337 -6.05 -3.69 9.14
N THR A 338 -6.30 -3.29 10.39
CA THR A 338 -6.64 -4.16 11.52
C THR A 338 -8.06 -4.75 11.45
N LYS A 339 -8.79 -4.53 10.36
CA LYS A 339 -10.19 -4.95 10.21
C LYS A 339 -10.25 -6.15 9.26
N SER A 340 -11.06 -7.15 9.60
CA SER A 340 -11.33 -8.27 8.70
C SER A 340 -11.99 -7.78 7.41
N PHE A 341 -11.85 -8.54 6.32
CA PHE A 341 -12.50 -8.26 5.04
C PHE A 341 -14.02 -8.05 5.19
N ALA A 342 -14.69 -8.93 5.93
CA ALA A 342 -16.11 -8.81 6.22
C ALA A 342 -16.44 -7.51 6.98
N SER A 343 -15.65 -7.18 8.01
CA SER A 343 -15.80 -5.92 8.75
C SER A 343 -15.60 -4.70 7.85
N HIS A 344 -14.60 -4.74 6.94
CA HIS A 344 -14.40 -3.70 5.95
C HIS A 344 -15.62 -3.54 5.04
N VAL A 345 -16.13 -4.63 4.46
CA VAL A 345 -17.27 -4.61 3.53
C VAL A 345 -18.54 -4.12 4.24
N VAL A 346 -18.85 -4.68 5.41
CA VAL A 346 -20.02 -4.27 6.20
C VAL A 346 -19.91 -2.80 6.60
N ILE A 347 -18.77 -2.35 7.14
CA ILE A 347 -18.61 -0.98 7.64
C ILE A 347 -18.56 0.06 6.50
N LYS A 348 -17.85 -0.22 5.41
CA LYS A 348 -17.65 0.74 4.30
C LYS A 348 -18.78 0.71 3.28
N HIS A 349 -19.37 -0.46 3.04
CA HIS A 349 -20.29 -0.69 1.92
C HIS A 349 -21.69 -1.13 2.37
N GLY A 350 -21.82 -1.89 3.46
CA GLY A 350 -23.13 -2.27 4.04
C GLY A 350 -23.84 -1.14 4.80
N VAL A 351 -23.11 -0.38 5.61
CA VAL A 351 -23.68 0.56 6.60
C VAL A 351 -24.17 1.88 5.99
N ARG A 352 -23.57 2.34 4.88
CA ARG A 352 -23.94 3.65 4.33
C ARG A 352 -25.30 3.66 3.62
N HIS A 353 -25.80 2.52 3.13
CA HIS A 353 -26.96 2.53 2.22
C HIS A 353 -27.99 1.41 2.38
N ARG A 354 -27.77 0.33 3.16
CA ARG A 354 -28.67 -0.85 3.08
C ARG A 354 -29.20 -1.44 4.39
N ILE A 355 -28.69 -1.06 5.57
CA ILE A 355 -29.23 -1.61 6.84
C ILE A 355 -30.60 -0.98 7.13
N GLN A 356 -31.66 -1.80 7.06
CA GLN A 356 -33.02 -1.48 7.51
C GLN A 356 -33.36 -2.14 8.86
N THR A 357 -32.42 -2.85 9.49
CA THR A 357 -32.64 -3.52 10.78
C THR A 357 -32.37 -2.59 11.97
N THR A 358 -33.09 -2.85 13.05
CA THR A 358 -32.87 -2.25 14.38
C THR A 358 -31.74 -2.93 15.13
N ALA A 359 -31.39 -4.18 14.80
CA ALA A 359 -30.24 -4.88 15.35
C ALA A 359 -28.94 -4.53 14.61
N CYS A 360 -27.86 -4.27 15.35
CA CYS A 360 -26.54 -4.01 14.80
C CYS A 360 -25.90 -5.31 14.30
N PRO A 361 -25.51 -5.39 13.01
CA PRO A 361 -24.97 -6.62 12.43
C PRO A 361 -23.55 -6.96 12.92
N THR A 362 -22.87 -6.03 13.58
CA THR A 362 -21.47 -6.22 14.02
C THR A 362 -21.38 -6.69 15.48
N CYS A 363 -22.37 -6.36 16.31
CA CYS A 363 -22.33 -6.67 17.74
C CYS A 363 -23.67 -7.19 18.30
N GLY A 364 -24.69 -7.43 17.47
CA GLY A 364 -26.00 -7.94 17.86
C GLY A 364 -26.90 -6.95 18.60
N ARG A 365 -26.39 -5.80 19.05
CA ARG A 365 -27.14 -4.85 19.88
C ARG A 365 -28.40 -4.30 19.17
N GLN A 366 -29.55 -4.37 19.83
CA GLN A 366 -30.80 -3.78 19.33
C GLN A 366 -30.87 -2.27 19.58
N PHE A 367 -31.43 -1.54 18.62
CA PHE A 367 -31.65 -0.10 18.66
C PHE A 367 -33.11 0.23 18.34
N THR A 368 -33.69 1.17 19.05
CA THR A 368 -35.10 1.59 18.84
C THR A 368 -35.35 2.20 17.45
N LYS A 369 -34.31 2.67 16.75
CA LYS A 369 -34.40 3.24 15.39
C LYS A 369 -33.24 2.77 14.53
N THR A 370 -33.51 2.48 13.25
CA THR A 370 -32.49 2.11 12.25
C THR A 370 -31.38 3.17 12.11
N SER A 371 -31.72 4.46 12.27
CA SER A 371 -30.75 5.57 12.27
C SER A 371 -29.80 5.56 13.47
N ALA A 372 -30.23 5.03 14.62
CA ALA A 372 -29.38 4.85 15.80
C ALA A 372 -28.42 3.67 15.60
N CYS A 373 -28.89 2.55 15.03
CA CYS A 373 -28.05 1.45 14.59
C CYS A 373 -26.98 1.93 13.59
N ARG A 374 -27.37 2.68 12.55
CA ARG A 374 -26.43 3.27 11.57
C ARG A 374 -25.38 4.17 12.21
N ARG A 375 -25.76 5.00 13.18
CA ARG A 375 -24.81 5.85 13.94
C ARG A 375 -23.88 5.02 14.82
N HIS A 376 -24.38 3.99 15.50
CA HIS A 376 -23.57 3.10 16.31
C HIS A 376 -22.51 2.36 15.47
N VAL A 377 -22.89 1.80 14.33
CA VAL A 377 -21.92 1.12 13.45
C VAL A 377 -20.90 2.13 12.86
N ALA A 378 -21.34 3.35 12.55
CA ALA A 378 -20.43 4.43 12.15
C ALA A 378 -19.46 4.83 13.29
N GLN A 379 -19.88 4.77 14.55
CA GLN A 379 -19.02 5.07 15.72
C GLN A 379 -18.07 3.91 16.07
N LEU A 380 -18.48 2.65 15.88
CA LEU A 380 -17.56 1.49 15.91
C LEU A 380 -16.46 1.62 14.84
N SER A 381 -16.70 2.38 13.77
CA SER A 381 -15.65 2.70 12.79
C SER A 381 -14.57 3.64 13.33
N CYS A 382 -14.87 4.39 14.40
CA CYS A 382 -14.02 5.37 15.05
C CYS A 382 -13.40 4.90 16.39
N ASN A 383 -13.99 3.93 17.11
CA ASN A 383 -13.46 3.42 18.38
C ASN A 383 -12.94 1.96 18.30
N LYS A 384 -11.75 1.74 18.88
CA LYS A 384 -10.95 0.49 18.83
C LYS A 384 -11.34 -0.53 19.92
N HIS A 385 -12.48 -1.19 19.79
CA HIS A 385 -12.71 -2.43 20.56
C HIS A 385 -13.20 -3.54 19.64
N VAL A 386 -12.26 -4.14 18.92
CA VAL A 386 -12.38 -5.52 18.43
C VAL A 386 -11.04 -6.18 18.74
N VAL A 387 -11.08 -7.28 19.47
CA VAL A 387 -9.93 -8.00 20.05
C VAL A 387 -8.93 -8.39 18.95
N ASN A 388 -7.65 -8.14 19.22
CA ASN A 388 -6.55 -8.50 18.34
C ASN A 388 -6.39 -10.02 18.31
N HIS A 389 -6.60 -10.63 17.15
CA HIS A 389 -6.13 -11.98 16.91
C HIS A 389 -5.11 -11.99 15.76
N GLY A 390 -3.95 -12.59 16.00
CA GLY A 390 -2.97 -12.89 14.95
C GLY A 390 -3.55 -13.85 13.89
N ARG A 391 -2.77 -14.11 12.83
CA ARG A 391 -3.19 -14.87 11.62
C ARG A 391 -3.96 -16.17 11.91
N ALA A 392 -3.60 -16.92 12.96
CA ALA A 392 -4.29 -18.14 13.37
C ALA A 392 -5.56 -17.86 14.21
N GLY A 393 -5.51 -16.89 15.12
CA GLY A 393 -6.67 -16.54 15.97
C GLY A 393 -7.77 -15.80 15.20
N ALA A 394 -7.46 -15.11 14.11
CA ALA A 394 -8.46 -14.45 13.27
C ALA A 394 -9.29 -15.49 12.49
N LEU A 395 -8.66 -16.58 12.04
CA LEU A 395 -9.36 -17.72 11.42
C LEU A 395 -10.22 -18.47 12.45
N ALA A 396 -9.69 -18.68 13.66
CA ALA A 396 -10.45 -19.29 14.76
C ALA A 396 -11.62 -18.41 15.21
N GLY A 397 -11.42 -17.10 15.41
CA GLY A 397 -12.48 -16.17 15.82
C GLY A 397 -13.57 -15.97 14.77
N MET A 398 -13.24 -16.10 13.48
CA MET A 398 -14.27 -16.11 12.42
C MET A 398 -15.08 -17.40 12.42
N ARG A 399 -14.45 -18.58 12.54
CA ARG A 399 -15.17 -19.86 12.72
C ARG A 399 -16.08 -19.80 13.95
N ASP A 400 -15.60 -19.25 15.06
CA ASP A 400 -16.35 -19.18 16.31
C ASP A 400 -17.54 -18.19 16.24
N MET A 401 -17.39 -17.07 15.54
CA MET A 401 -18.49 -16.13 15.28
C MET A 401 -19.58 -16.75 14.39
N PHE A 402 -19.21 -17.52 13.36
CA PHE A 402 -20.17 -18.17 12.46
C PHE A 402 -20.84 -19.40 13.08
N ASN A 403 -20.12 -20.17 13.90
CA ASN A 403 -20.70 -21.27 14.69
C ASN A 403 -21.72 -20.76 15.71
N ARG A 404 -21.49 -19.59 16.33
CA ARG A 404 -22.47 -18.95 17.22
C ARG A 404 -23.72 -18.49 16.46
N GLN A 405 -23.58 -17.93 15.26
CA GLN A 405 -24.73 -17.57 14.43
C GLN A 405 -25.54 -18.79 13.99
N ALA A 406 -24.89 -19.88 13.57
CA ALA A 406 -25.57 -21.13 13.22
C ALA A 406 -26.33 -21.75 14.41
N ALA A 407 -25.77 -21.66 15.62
CA ALA A 407 -26.45 -22.08 16.84
C ALA A 407 -27.64 -21.16 17.22
N GLU A 408 -27.58 -19.88 16.85
CA GLU A 408 -28.67 -18.92 17.06
C GLU A 408 -29.83 -19.16 16.08
N THR A 409 -29.56 -19.48 14.81
CA THR A 409 -30.59 -19.89 13.84
C THR A 409 -31.28 -21.18 14.28
N ALA A 410 -30.50 -22.16 14.76
CA ALA A 410 -31.04 -23.42 15.27
C ALA A 410 -31.93 -23.25 16.52
N ARG A 411 -31.66 -22.23 17.36
CA ARG A 411 -32.52 -21.88 18.52
C ARG A 411 -33.82 -21.19 18.12
N VAL A 412 -33.80 -20.40 17.05
CA VAL A 412 -35.01 -19.75 16.52
C VAL A 412 -35.93 -20.81 15.90
N ASP A 413 -35.37 -21.79 15.18
CA ASP A 413 -36.15 -22.90 14.60
C ASP A 413 -36.71 -23.85 15.69
N ALA A 414 -35.98 -24.07 16.79
CA ALA A 414 -36.48 -24.85 17.93
C ALA A 414 -37.58 -24.13 18.75
N SER A 415 -37.75 -22.82 18.57
CA SER A 415 -38.81 -22.04 19.25
C SER A 415 -40.15 -22.01 18.50
N VAL A 416 -40.17 -22.51 17.26
CA VAL A 416 -41.38 -22.56 16.40
C VAL A 416 -42.11 -23.90 16.50
N THR A 417 -41.53 -24.92 17.14
CA THR A 417 -42.12 -26.24 17.35
C THR A 417 -42.25 -26.58 18.83
N GLY A 418 -43.26 -26.02 19.49
CA GLY A 418 -43.53 -26.31 20.90
C GLY A 418 -44.90 -25.85 21.38
N VAL A 419 -45.97 -26.41 20.82
CA VAL A 419 -47.32 -26.36 21.43
C VAL A 419 -47.61 -27.73 22.03
N GLY A 420 -47.81 -27.76 23.35
CA GLY A 420 -48.57 -28.83 24.01
C GLY A 420 -47.95 -29.42 25.27
N SER A 421 -48.40 -28.94 26.43
CA SER A 421 -48.93 -29.73 27.55
C SER A 421 -48.47 -29.26 28.94
N SER A 422 -49.48 -29.15 29.79
CA SER A 422 -49.64 -28.72 31.17
C SER A 422 -48.86 -29.49 32.25
N HIS A 423 -48.41 -28.81 33.31
CA HIS A 423 -49.04 -28.77 34.66
C HIS A 423 -48.08 -28.27 35.76
N ALA A 424 -48.61 -27.34 36.58
CA ALA A 424 -48.54 -27.24 38.05
C ALA A 424 -47.25 -26.90 38.83
N SER A 425 -47.47 -26.01 39.82
CA SER A 425 -46.87 -25.92 41.18
C SER A 425 -45.60 -25.06 41.35
N SER A 426 -45.72 -23.88 41.99
CA SER A 426 -45.32 -23.56 43.39
C SER A 426 -43.80 -23.31 43.56
N ALA A 427 -43.23 -22.36 44.30
CA ALA A 427 -43.67 -21.30 45.21
C ALA A 427 -42.41 -20.44 45.59
N SER A 428 -42.64 -19.31 46.29
CA SER A 428 -41.75 -18.69 47.32
C SER A 428 -40.48 -17.94 46.85
N ALA A 429 -40.42 -16.61 47.05
CA ALA A 429 -39.84 -15.90 48.24
C ALA A 429 -38.29 -15.83 48.17
N SER A 430 -37.55 -14.75 48.44
CA SER A 430 -37.81 -13.47 49.12
C SER A 430 -36.49 -12.67 49.23
N VAL A 431 -36.62 -11.38 49.58
CA VAL A 431 -35.69 -10.56 50.41
C VAL A 431 -34.49 -9.82 49.77
N LEU A 432 -34.59 -8.49 49.98
CA LEU A 432 -33.74 -7.29 49.92
C LEU A 432 -32.43 -7.35 50.80
N PRO A 433 -31.77 -6.22 51.20
CA PRO A 433 -31.13 -5.10 50.46
C PRO A 433 -29.73 -4.70 51.04
N GLY A 434 -29.15 -3.61 50.53
CA GLY A 434 -28.16 -2.74 51.21
C GLY A 434 -27.47 -1.83 50.19
N SER A 435 -27.73 -0.52 50.06
CA SER A 435 -27.50 0.64 50.96
C SER A 435 -26.04 0.80 51.40
N VAL A 436 -25.38 1.91 51.04
CA VAL A 436 -24.93 3.01 51.93
C VAL A 436 -24.27 4.14 51.11
N ASP A 437 -24.58 5.37 51.54
CA ASP A 437 -24.20 6.71 51.09
C ASP A 437 -22.71 7.11 51.18
N GLY A 438 -22.37 8.26 50.59
CA GLY A 438 -21.15 9.02 50.92
C GLY A 438 -20.93 10.30 50.11
N ASN A 439 -21.54 11.40 50.53
CA ASN A 439 -21.28 12.77 50.09
C ASN A 439 -19.91 13.30 50.55
N ALA A 440 -19.26 14.16 49.75
CA ALA A 440 -18.49 15.30 50.27
C ALA A 440 -18.26 16.39 49.20
N VAL A 441 -18.53 17.63 49.59
CA VAL A 441 -18.38 18.90 48.87
C VAL A 441 -17.19 19.66 49.48
N VAL A 442 -16.33 20.29 48.68
CA VAL A 442 -15.56 21.49 49.09
C VAL A 442 -15.36 22.44 47.90
N HIS A 443 -15.58 23.73 48.14
CA HIS A 443 -15.45 24.88 47.24
C HIS A 443 -14.01 25.39 47.08
N GLY A 444 -13.72 26.05 45.96
CA GLY A 444 -12.60 26.99 45.81
C GLY A 444 -12.72 27.89 44.57
N ARG A 445 -13.13 29.15 44.77
CA ARG A 445 -13.06 30.24 43.78
C ARG A 445 -11.73 31.00 43.93
N ARG A 446 -11.12 31.45 42.82
CA ARG A 446 -10.64 32.84 42.64
C ARG A 446 -10.19 33.10 41.20
N ALA A 447 -10.31 34.36 40.80
CA ALA A 447 -10.18 34.92 39.47
C ALA A 447 -8.92 35.82 39.34
N ARG A 448 -8.47 36.05 38.09
CA ARG A 448 -8.19 37.36 37.44
C ARG A 448 -6.94 37.38 36.54
N ALA A 449 -7.09 38.19 35.49
CA ALA A 449 -6.12 39.07 34.82
C ALA A 449 -5.24 38.52 33.67
N GLN A 450 -5.64 38.90 32.45
CA GLN A 450 -4.81 39.43 31.35
C GLN A 450 -4.17 40.78 31.77
N PRO A 451 -3.14 41.39 31.09
CA PRO A 451 -3.17 41.67 29.64
C PRO A 451 -1.86 41.94 28.85
N HIS A 452 -2.04 42.17 27.53
CA HIS A 452 -1.19 42.85 26.52
C HIS A 452 0.17 42.19 26.13
N SER A 453 0.68 42.22 24.89
CA SER A 453 0.64 43.25 23.84
C SER A 453 1.10 42.74 22.44
N CYS A 454 0.81 43.58 21.42
CA CYS A 454 1.44 43.83 20.08
C CYS A 454 2.86 43.28 19.83
N GLY A 455 3.40 43.09 18.62
CA GLY A 455 3.08 43.29 17.19
C GLY A 455 4.07 42.38 16.43
N SER A 456 4.41 42.42 15.15
CA SER A 456 4.14 43.28 14.00
C SER A 456 4.57 42.46 12.76
N THR A 457 3.91 42.73 11.65
CA THR A 457 4.25 42.36 10.26
C THR A 457 5.68 42.72 9.86
N GLN A 458 6.33 41.88 9.02
CA GLN A 458 7.08 42.39 7.86
C GLN A 458 7.29 41.33 6.77
N THR A 459 7.06 41.80 5.56
CA THR A 459 7.11 41.18 4.23
C THR A 459 8.44 41.48 3.54
N ALA A 460 9.02 40.52 2.79
CA ALA A 460 9.78 40.70 1.54
C ALA A 460 10.29 39.31 1.11
N ALA A 461 9.92 38.70 -0.02
CA ALA A 461 10.04 39.08 -1.42
C ALA A 461 11.48 39.12 -1.97
N SER A 462 11.70 38.23 -2.94
CA SER A 462 12.72 38.26 -4.02
C SER A 462 14.15 37.78 -3.71
N ARG A 463 14.56 36.68 -4.36
CA ARG A 463 15.47 36.74 -5.52
C ARG A 463 15.62 35.37 -6.21
N ARG A 464 15.44 35.40 -7.53
CA ARG A 464 15.83 34.37 -8.50
C ARG A 464 17.34 34.51 -8.78
N GLU A 465 18.06 33.40 -8.99
CA GLU A 465 18.65 33.01 -10.29
C GLU A 465 19.75 31.94 -10.14
N ALA A 466 19.76 31.05 -11.14
CA ALA A 466 20.86 30.29 -11.74
C ALA A 466 21.92 29.62 -10.85
N PHE A 467 22.12 28.30 -11.04
CA PHE A 467 23.38 27.81 -11.60
C PHE A 467 23.24 26.40 -12.20
N ARG A 468 23.79 26.26 -13.40
CA ARG A 468 23.87 25.03 -14.22
C ARG A 468 25.00 24.12 -13.73
N GLY A 469 24.77 22.82 -13.87
CA GLY A 469 25.71 21.89 -14.49
C GLY A 469 27.03 21.60 -13.78
N THR A 470 27.10 20.44 -13.13
CA THR A 470 28.39 19.76 -12.90
C THR A 470 28.33 18.31 -13.37
N ARG A 471 29.16 18.12 -14.40
CA ARG A 471 29.54 16.92 -15.15
C ARG A 471 30.31 15.96 -14.22
N TRP A 472 29.85 14.72 -14.10
CA TRP A 472 30.59 13.67 -13.40
C TRP A 472 31.49 12.94 -14.40
N GLN A 473 32.79 13.24 -14.36
CA GLN A 473 33.83 12.43 -15.00
C GLN A 473 34.07 11.17 -14.17
N ARG A 474 34.08 10.02 -14.86
CA ARG A 474 34.28 8.68 -14.32
C ARG A 474 35.74 8.30 -14.54
N VAL A 475 36.51 8.14 -13.45
CA VAL A 475 37.88 7.60 -13.49
C VAL A 475 37.80 6.07 -13.46
N HIS A 476 38.36 5.44 -14.49
CA HIS A 476 38.55 3.99 -14.56
C HIS A 476 39.84 3.60 -13.82
N GLY A 477 39.72 2.84 -12.74
CA GLY A 477 40.84 2.18 -12.06
C GLY A 477 40.91 0.71 -12.47
N ARG A 478 42.01 0.34 -13.13
CA ARG A 478 42.39 -0.98 -13.61
C ARG A 478 43.16 -1.71 -12.48
N ALA A 479 42.78 -2.93 -12.16
CA ALA A 479 43.60 -3.93 -11.45
C ALA A 479 43.02 -5.29 -11.91
N GLY A 480 43.77 -6.25 -12.43
CA GLY A 480 45.16 -6.62 -12.18
C GLY A 480 45.11 -8.11 -11.84
N ASP A 481 45.47 -8.94 -12.81
CA ASP A 481 45.44 -10.41 -12.73
C ASP A 481 46.43 -10.96 -11.71
N THR A 482 46.05 -12.04 -11.02
CA THR A 482 47.03 -13.02 -10.51
C THR A 482 46.43 -14.42 -10.54
N VAL A 483 47.16 -15.28 -11.24
CA VAL A 483 47.04 -16.73 -11.36
C VAL A 483 47.58 -17.41 -10.10
N GLY A 484 47.01 -18.55 -9.71
CA GLY A 484 47.58 -19.45 -8.70
C GLY A 484 46.86 -20.79 -8.68
N GLN A 485 47.55 -21.82 -9.18
CA GLN A 485 47.10 -23.22 -9.27
C GLN A 485 47.26 -24.00 -7.95
N ALA A 486 46.50 -25.11 -7.90
CA ALA A 486 46.77 -26.40 -7.25
C ALA A 486 46.65 -26.55 -5.72
N ALA A 487 45.75 -27.45 -5.30
CA ALA A 487 46.10 -28.68 -4.56
C ALA A 487 44.88 -29.61 -4.41
N GLN A 488 45.08 -30.88 -4.76
CA GLN A 488 44.26 -32.03 -4.39
C GLN A 488 44.65 -32.51 -2.99
N SER A 489 43.68 -32.88 -2.15
CA SER A 489 43.88 -33.91 -1.12
C SER A 489 42.55 -34.45 -0.58
N SER A 490 42.40 -35.77 -0.71
CA SER A 490 41.78 -36.77 0.18
C SER A 490 40.73 -36.33 1.22
N GLY A 491 39.62 -37.06 1.23
CA GLY A 491 38.62 -36.99 2.29
C GLY A 491 38.95 -37.85 3.51
N GLU A 492 38.31 -37.52 4.63
CA GLU A 492 37.75 -38.46 5.61
C GLU A 492 36.90 -37.69 6.63
N ASP A 493 35.80 -38.34 7.03
CA ASP A 493 35.01 -38.18 8.25
C ASP A 493 34.76 -36.80 8.89
N ARG A 494 33.55 -36.26 8.63
CA ARG A 494 32.78 -35.49 9.64
C ARG A 494 31.27 -35.72 9.51
N ARG A 495 30.79 -36.88 9.99
CA ARG A 495 29.39 -37.08 10.42
C ARG A 495 29.28 -36.86 11.93
N ALA A 496 29.26 -35.60 12.38
CA ALA A 496 28.69 -35.18 13.66
C ALA A 496 28.54 -33.65 13.68
N ALA A 497 27.52 -33.15 14.37
CA ALA A 497 27.10 -31.74 14.49
C ALA A 497 26.21 -31.18 13.35
N ARG A 498 25.01 -31.76 13.19
CA ARG A 498 23.86 -31.05 12.58
C ARG A 498 23.07 -30.32 13.66
N GLN A 499 23.53 -29.12 14.01
CA GLN A 499 22.64 -28.06 14.47
C GLN A 499 22.95 -26.82 13.63
N GLY A 500 22.11 -26.58 12.61
CA GLY A 500 22.24 -25.37 11.79
C GLY A 500 22.05 -24.12 12.66
N PRO A 501 22.71 -23.01 12.33
CA PRO A 501 22.57 -21.77 13.09
C PRO A 501 21.08 -21.36 13.12
N PRO A 502 20.56 -20.93 14.28
CA PRO A 502 19.16 -20.55 14.41
C PRO A 502 18.81 -19.46 13.39
N ARG A 503 17.71 -19.67 12.68
CA ARG A 503 17.15 -18.72 11.69
C ARG A 503 17.13 -17.32 12.29
N ALA A 504 17.73 -16.35 11.61
CA ALA A 504 17.67 -14.94 11.99
C ALA A 504 16.20 -14.50 12.03
N ARG A 505 15.60 -14.49 13.23
CA ARG A 505 14.24 -13.98 13.45
C ARG A 505 14.21 -12.53 12.99
N SER A 506 13.14 -12.14 12.28
CA SER A 506 12.87 -10.73 11.97
C SER A 506 12.90 -9.95 13.28
N LEU A 507 13.97 -9.20 13.51
CA LEU A 507 14.20 -8.48 14.76
C LEU A 507 13.03 -7.52 14.99
N GLU A 508 12.29 -7.74 16.07
CA GLU A 508 11.26 -6.83 16.51
C GLU A 508 11.91 -5.50 16.90
N LEU A 509 11.44 -4.42 16.28
CA LEU A 509 11.92 -3.07 16.60
C LEU A 509 11.31 -2.67 17.96
N PRO A 510 12.13 -2.35 18.99
CA PRO A 510 11.59 -1.91 20.27
C PRO A 510 10.94 -0.52 20.15
N HIS A 511 9.71 -0.42 20.66
CA HIS A 511 8.92 0.79 20.75
C HIS A 511 8.44 0.97 22.17
N PHE A 512 8.57 2.18 22.69
CA PHE A 512 8.14 2.51 24.05
C PHE A 512 7.20 3.71 24.03
N LEU A 513 6.18 3.67 24.88
CA LEU A 513 5.40 4.84 25.27
C LEU A 513 5.73 5.15 26.72
N LEU A 514 6.40 6.29 26.91
CA LEU A 514 6.78 6.79 28.21
C LEU A 514 5.77 7.84 28.67
N PRO A 515 5.34 7.86 29.94
CA PRO A 515 4.62 9.00 30.48
C PRO A 515 5.50 10.25 30.38
N LYS A 516 4.88 11.39 30.10
CA LYS A 516 5.61 12.64 29.86
C LYS A 516 6.36 13.13 31.09
N GLU A 517 5.88 12.76 32.26
CA GLU A 517 6.39 13.18 33.57
C GLU A 517 7.68 12.45 33.97
N THR A 518 8.07 11.40 33.24
CA THR A 518 9.30 10.64 33.56
C THR A 518 10.57 11.43 33.24
N ASP A 519 11.63 11.19 34.03
CA ASP A 519 12.94 11.83 33.83
C ASP A 519 13.48 11.60 32.42
N LEU A 520 13.35 10.37 31.91
CA LEU A 520 13.77 10.02 30.55
C LEU A 520 12.96 10.76 29.48
N SER A 521 11.63 10.90 29.65
CA SER A 521 10.80 11.71 28.75
C SER A 521 11.25 13.17 28.74
N ASN A 522 11.48 13.75 29.91
CA ASN A 522 11.93 15.13 30.06
C ASN A 522 13.30 15.35 29.41
N ALA A 523 14.27 14.45 29.65
CA ALA A 523 15.59 14.49 29.04
C ALA A 523 15.53 14.38 27.52
N LEU A 524 14.69 13.47 26.99
CA LEU A 524 14.49 13.29 25.55
C LEU A 524 13.88 14.52 24.88
N LEU A 525 12.83 15.10 25.49
CA LEU A 525 12.16 16.27 24.96
C LEU A 525 13.07 17.51 25.03
N ALA A 526 13.80 17.70 26.13
CA ALA A 526 14.77 18.78 26.29
C ALA A 526 15.90 18.67 25.25
N SER A 527 16.48 17.47 25.08
CA SER A 527 17.54 17.23 24.10
C SER A 527 17.07 17.47 22.66
N MET A 528 15.83 17.07 22.35
CA MET A 528 15.22 17.33 21.03
C MET A 528 14.87 18.80 20.81
N ALA A 529 14.48 19.53 21.86
CA ALA A 529 14.26 20.97 21.79
C ALA A 529 15.57 21.73 21.55
N ALA A 530 16.63 21.37 22.30
CA ALA A 530 17.97 21.92 22.12
C ALA A 530 18.55 21.63 20.72
N TRP A 531 18.30 20.43 20.19
CA TRP A 531 18.64 20.11 18.81
C TRP A 531 17.87 21.01 17.84
N LYS A 532 16.54 21.14 17.96
CA LYS A 532 15.72 21.97 17.05
C LYS A 532 16.11 23.44 17.05
N ALA A 533 16.53 23.98 18.20
CA ALA A 533 16.96 25.37 18.32
C ALA A 533 18.25 25.70 17.53
N ARG A 534 19.00 24.67 17.11
CA ARG A 534 20.27 24.81 16.36
C ARG A 534 20.15 24.42 14.88
N ILE A 535 18.93 24.29 14.36
CA ILE A 535 18.71 24.01 12.94
C ILE A 535 19.19 25.21 12.12
N PRO A 536 20.24 25.08 11.29
CA PRO A 536 20.71 26.18 10.47
C PRO A 536 19.73 26.45 9.33
N ASP A 537 19.65 27.69 8.86
CA ASP A 537 18.82 28.07 7.71
C ASP A 537 19.26 27.34 6.42
N LYS A 538 20.55 27.03 6.31
CA LYS A 538 21.15 26.26 5.21
C LYS A 538 22.27 25.37 5.73
N GLY A 539 22.41 24.18 5.15
CA GLY A 539 23.50 23.23 5.45
C GLY A 539 23.12 22.10 6.42
N PRO A 540 24.04 21.16 6.68
CA PRO A 540 23.83 20.07 7.63
C PRO A 540 23.77 20.59 9.06
N HIS A 541 22.94 19.97 9.90
CA HIS A 541 22.83 20.32 11.31
C HIS A 541 24.18 20.10 12.04
N PRO A 542 24.67 21.05 12.88
CA PRO A 542 25.98 20.95 13.51
C PRO A 542 26.11 19.73 14.45
N LEU A 543 25.00 19.35 15.10
CA LEU A 543 24.93 18.14 15.95
C LEU A 543 24.64 16.84 15.15
N GLY A 544 24.61 16.90 13.83
CA GLY A 544 24.24 15.78 12.97
C GLY A 544 22.74 15.42 13.01
N ALA A 545 22.43 14.22 12.53
CA ALA A 545 21.04 13.75 12.44
C ALA A 545 20.39 13.59 13.84
N PRO A 546 19.09 13.91 14.00
CA PRO A 546 18.42 13.92 15.31
C PRO A 546 18.42 12.56 16.01
N ARG A 547 18.54 11.46 15.24
CA ARG A 547 18.69 10.10 15.77
C ARG A 547 19.90 9.95 16.71
N ARG A 548 20.99 10.68 16.45
CA ARG A 548 22.22 10.61 17.26
C ARG A 548 21.97 11.22 18.63
N THR A 549 21.32 12.38 18.68
CA THR A 549 20.90 13.04 19.92
C THR A 549 19.99 12.13 20.74
N VAL A 550 18.93 11.58 20.14
CA VAL A 550 17.99 10.70 20.87
C VAL A 550 18.70 9.48 21.45
N ALA A 551 19.53 8.79 20.66
CA ALA A 551 20.24 7.62 21.15
C ALA A 551 21.29 7.96 22.22
N GLY A 552 21.97 9.09 22.08
CA GLY A 552 22.93 9.60 23.07
C GLY A 552 22.24 9.91 24.40
N THR A 553 21.09 10.58 24.38
CA THR A 553 20.29 10.84 25.59
C THR A 553 19.86 9.54 26.27
N VAL A 554 19.37 8.55 25.52
CA VAL A 554 19.01 7.25 26.11
C VAL A 554 20.23 6.57 26.74
N ALA A 555 21.37 6.57 26.06
CA ALA A 555 22.59 5.98 26.59
C ALA A 555 23.08 6.69 27.87
N GLN A 556 23.04 8.03 27.90
CA GLN A 556 23.40 8.84 29.07
C GLN A 556 22.48 8.56 30.26
N GLU A 557 21.16 8.54 30.04
CA GLU A 557 20.21 8.25 31.13
C GLU A 557 20.36 6.82 31.67
N LEU A 558 20.62 5.83 30.80
CA LEU A 558 20.88 4.46 31.26
C LEU A 558 22.19 4.34 32.06
N LEU A 559 23.22 5.11 31.70
CA LEU A 559 24.54 5.10 32.35
C LEU A 559 24.65 6.06 33.53
N LYS A 560 23.60 6.82 33.85
CA LYS A 560 23.58 7.76 34.99
C LYS A 560 23.54 7.05 36.35
N ASN A 561 22.87 5.90 36.44
CA ASN A 561 22.83 5.09 37.66
C ASN A 561 24.01 4.10 37.68
N GLU A 562 24.83 4.15 38.72
CA GLU A 562 26.00 3.27 38.90
C GLU A 562 25.60 1.80 39.03
N GLU A 563 24.43 1.49 39.59
CA GLU A 563 23.90 0.12 39.69
C GLU A 563 23.69 -0.52 38.31
N HIS A 564 23.44 0.30 37.28
CA HIS A 564 23.29 -0.19 35.92
C HIS A 564 24.63 -0.55 35.27
N HIS A 565 25.77 -0.07 35.79
CA HIS A 565 27.07 -0.21 35.12
C HIS A 565 27.52 -1.67 35.06
N GLU A 566 27.25 -2.46 36.09
CA GLU A 566 27.54 -3.90 36.10
C GLU A 566 26.69 -4.64 35.07
N ARG A 567 25.38 -4.35 35.03
CA ARG A 567 24.43 -4.94 34.09
C ARG A 567 24.68 -4.53 32.64
N LEU A 568 25.27 -3.36 32.42
CA LEU A 568 25.54 -2.75 31.12
C LEU A 568 27.03 -2.65 30.79
N ALA A 569 27.89 -3.52 31.34
CA ALA A 569 29.34 -3.42 31.17
C ALA A 569 29.77 -3.33 29.69
N ARG A 570 29.18 -4.14 28.81
CA ARG A 570 29.44 -4.10 27.35
C ARG A 570 28.93 -2.82 26.71
N PHE A 571 27.72 -2.40 27.08
CA PHE A 571 27.12 -1.17 26.56
C PHE A 571 27.90 0.08 26.99
N LYS A 572 28.36 0.13 28.25
CA LYS A 572 29.25 1.17 28.81
C LYS A 572 30.60 1.18 28.10
N ALA A 573 31.24 0.02 27.94
CA ALA A 573 32.53 -0.08 27.24
C ALA A 573 32.43 0.36 25.77
N PHE A 574 31.31 0.04 25.11
CA PHE A 574 31.05 0.46 23.74
C PHE A 574 30.77 1.96 23.65
N HIS A 575 29.82 2.49 24.42
CA HIS A 575 29.44 3.91 24.37
C HIS A 575 30.49 4.84 24.98
N GLY A 576 31.31 4.37 25.93
CA GLY A 576 32.45 5.13 26.46
C GLY A 576 33.53 5.41 25.41
N LYS A 577 33.63 4.59 24.36
CA LYS A 577 34.50 4.84 23.20
C LYS A 577 33.88 5.81 22.20
N LEU A 578 32.56 6.03 22.26
CA LEU A 578 31.84 6.96 21.38
C LEU A 578 31.87 8.36 22.00
N THR A 579 33.00 9.02 21.87
CA THR A 579 33.24 10.35 22.47
C THR A 579 32.51 11.47 21.73
N SER A 580 32.06 11.22 20.49
CA SER A 580 31.38 12.22 19.66
C SER A 580 30.01 11.75 19.15
N LEU A 581 29.10 12.70 18.90
CA LEU A 581 27.80 12.41 18.27
C LEU A 581 27.92 11.69 16.91
N PRO A 582 28.90 11.99 16.05
CA PRO A 582 29.20 11.19 14.86
C PRO A 582 29.45 9.70 15.13
N ASP A 583 30.13 9.34 16.22
CA ASP A 583 30.44 7.94 16.52
C ASP A 583 29.17 7.12 16.81
N MET A 584 28.11 7.78 17.28
CA MET A 584 26.79 7.17 17.48
C MET A 584 26.18 6.59 16.20
N GLU A 585 26.68 6.91 15.00
CA GLU A 585 26.25 6.25 13.76
C GLU A 585 26.61 4.78 13.68
N GLN A 586 27.68 4.37 14.36
CA GLN A 586 28.08 2.98 14.49
C GLN A 586 27.18 2.22 15.47
N SER A 587 26.53 2.95 16.38
CA SER A 587 25.66 2.42 17.43
C SER A 587 24.20 2.26 17.00
N ILE A 588 23.62 3.31 16.40
CA ILE A 588 22.18 3.37 16.11
C ILE A 588 21.88 3.62 14.63
N GLN A 589 20.99 2.81 14.05
CA GLN A 589 20.47 3.01 12.70
C GLN A 589 19.29 4.01 12.69
N LEU A 590 18.40 3.92 13.67
CA LEU A 590 17.25 4.81 13.83
C LEU A 590 16.98 5.05 15.31
N ALA A 591 16.81 6.31 15.70
CA ALA A 591 16.20 6.66 16.97
C ALA A 591 15.28 7.87 16.78
N MET A 592 14.15 7.87 17.49
CA MET A 592 13.17 8.93 17.43
C MET A 592 12.43 9.03 18.76
N ALA A 593 12.35 10.24 19.31
CA ALA A 593 11.46 10.57 20.42
C ALA A 593 10.45 11.62 19.95
N ARG A 594 9.16 11.42 20.26
CA ARG A 594 8.10 12.38 19.91
C ARG A 594 6.95 12.33 20.91
N GLU A 595 6.52 13.50 21.37
CA GLU A 595 5.30 13.66 22.15
C GLU A 595 4.05 13.26 21.33
N THR A 596 3.19 12.44 21.94
CA THR A 596 1.88 12.02 21.41
C THR A 596 0.80 12.98 21.89
N ARG A 597 -0.40 12.90 21.30
CA ARG A 597 -1.55 13.73 21.75
C ARG A 597 -2.00 13.40 23.16
N ASP A 598 -1.77 12.16 23.57
CA ASP A 598 -2.25 11.61 24.83
C ASP A 598 -1.26 11.88 25.97
N GLY A 599 -0.35 12.86 25.82
CA GLY A 599 0.62 13.24 26.85
C GLY A 599 1.70 12.20 27.11
N HIS A 600 2.03 11.33 26.14
CA HIS A 600 3.13 10.37 26.26
C HIS A 600 4.28 10.73 25.31
N VAL A 601 5.47 10.19 25.54
CA VAL A 601 6.60 10.25 24.61
C VAL A 601 6.78 8.91 23.92
N LEU A 602 6.61 8.88 22.61
CA LEU A 602 6.91 7.71 21.78
C LEU A 602 8.41 7.66 21.48
N LEU A 603 9.09 6.67 22.05
CA LEU A 603 10.49 6.37 21.78
C LEU A 603 10.60 5.14 20.85
N LYS A 604 11.38 5.29 19.76
CA LYS A 604 11.72 4.20 18.84
C LYS A 604 13.22 4.06 18.77
N LEU A 605 13.73 2.83 18.91
CA LEU A 605 15.15 2.53 18.79
C LEU A 605 15.38 1.40 17.79
N ARG A 606 16.42 1.55 16.96
CA ARG A 606 16.91 0.52 16.04
C ARG A 606 18.44 0.53 16.06
N PRO A 607 19.05 -0.39 16.81
CA PRO A 607 20.50 -0.56 16.80
C PRO A 607 21.04 -0.88 15.42
N GLN A 608 22.31 -0.54 15.17
CA GLN A 608 23.07 -1.10 14.06
C GLN A 608 23.33 -2.58 14.33
N ALA A 609 23.52 -3.36 13.26
CA ALA A 609 23.80 -4.79 13.41
C ALA A 609 25.07 -5.09 14.23
N LEU A 610 26.07 -4.20 14.18
CA LEU A 610 27.33 -4.34 14.91
C LEU A 610 27.21 -4.02 16.41
N ALA A 611 26.22 -3.21 16.80
CA ALA A 611 25.99 -2.79 18.19
C ALA A 611 24.76 -3.50 18.80
N GLN A 612 24.24 -4.52 18.13
CA GLN A 612 22.96 -5.13 18.48
C GLN A 612 23.03 -5.87 19.82
N ALA A 613 24.16 -6.50 20.14
CA ALA A 613 24.33 -7.25 21.38
C ALA A 613 24.29 -6.29 22.59
N GLU A 614 25.05 -5.21 22.51
CA GLU A 614 25.14 -4.14 23.50
C GLU A 614 23.78 -3.49 23.74
N TRP A 615 23.06 -3.16 22.65
CA TRP A 615 21.72 -2.59 22.78
C TRP A 615 20.67 -3.58 23.25
N THR A 616 20.89 -4.89 23.14
CA THR A 616 19.91 -5.88 23.61
C THR A 616 19.82 -5.85 25.13
N GLU A 617 20.96 -5.81 25.82
CA GLU A 617 21.06 -5.66 27.27
C GLU A 617 20.45 -4.32 27.72
N ALA A 618 20.82 -3.22 27.04
CA ALA A 618 20.27 -1.89 27.32
C ALA A 618 18.75 -1.78 27.10
N VAL A 619 18.21 -2.41 26.04
CA VAL A 619 16.77 -2.43 25.76
C VAL A 619 16.00 -3.26 26.78
N ALA A 620 16.60 -4.33 27.33
CA ALA A 620 15.99 -5.10 28.40
C ALA A 620 15.86 -4.26 29.68
N LEU A 621 16.95 -3.64 30.12
CA LEU A 621 16.94 -2.73 31.28
C LEU A 621 15.99 -1.55 31.06
N LEU A 622 16.03 -0.93 29.88
CA LEU A 622 15.13 0.16 29.52
C LEU A 622 13.66 -0.27 29.57
N THR A 623 13.35 -1.52 29.23
CA THR A 623 11.98 -2.06 29.35
C THR A 623 11.55 -2.12 30.81
N GLU A 624 12.42 -2.60 31.70
CA GLU A 624 12.15 -2.67 33.15
C GLU A 624 11.90 -1.27 33.74
N LEU A 625 12.81 -0.31 33.47
CA LEU A 625 12.70 1.06 33.97
C LEU A 625 11.42 1.76 33.49
N ILE A 626 11.11 1.62 32.20
CA ILE A 626 9.90 2.22 31.63
C ILE A 626 8.64 1.61 32.26
N SER A 627 8.62 0.30 32.49
CA SER A 627 7.49 -0.37 33.14
C SER A 627 7.32 0.05 34.61
N GLN A 628 8.40 0.25 35.36
CA GLN A 628 8.34 0.77 36.73
C GLN A 628 7.77 2.19 36.79
N GLN A 629 8.01 2.99 35.75
CA GLN A 629 7.52 4.36 35.64
C GLN A 629 6.12 4.47 35.00
N GLY A 630 5.38 3.36 34.85
CA GLY A 630 4.03 3.35 34.27
C GLY A 630 3.99 3.48 32.74
N GLY A 631 5.14 3.36 32.06
CA GLY A 631 5.21 3.26 30.61
C GLY A 631 5.05 1.83 30.10
N GLU A 632 4.92 1.70 28.78
CA GLU A 632 4.70 0.41 28.13
C GLU A 632 5.59 0.19 26.90
N LYS A 633 6.10 -1.04 26.78
CA LYS A 633 6.74 -1.53 25.55
C LYS A 633 5.67 -2.03 24.60
N LYS A 634 5.55 -1.42 23.43
CA LYS A 634 4.62 -1.87 22.39
C LYS A 634 5.25 -3.01 21.61
N SER A 635 4.74 -4.22 21.79
CA SER A 635 4.98 -5.36 20.90
C SER A 635 4.17 -5.16 19.60
N GLY A 636 4.85 -5.03 18.47
CA GLY A 636 4.19 -4.92 17.16
C GLY A 636 4.97 -4.13 16.12
N ALA A 637 4.53 -4.26 14.86
CA ALA A 637 5.08 -3.47 13.76
C ALA A 637 4.86 -1.98 14.03
N ALA A 638 5.96 -1.22 13.97
CA ALA A 638 5.97 0.23 14.07
C ALA A 638 4.80 0.86 13.29
N PRO A 639 3.99 1.75 13.88
CA PRO A 639 3.08 2.55 13.07
C PRO A 639 3.89 3.33 12.03
N PRO A 640 3.47 3.35 10.75
CA PRO A 640 4.23 3.96 9.68
C PRO A 640 4.48 5.45 9.96
N GLY A 641 5.61 5.99 9.51
CA GLY A 641 6.00 7.38 9.81
C GLY A 641 5.02 8.45 9.32
N SER A 642 4.15 8.13 8.37
CA SER A 642 3.00 8.98 7.97
C SER A 642 1.95 9.10 9.09
N LEU A 643 1.66 8.00 9.78
CA LEU A 643 0.71 7.98 10.90
C LEU A 643 1.27 8.73 12.11
N VAL A 644 2.55 8.55 12.42
CA VAL A 644 3.23 9.31 13.49
C VAL A 644 3.19 10.82 13.21
N ARG A 645 3.32 11.23 11.93
CA ARG A 645 3.17 12.63 11.52
C ARG A 645 1.76 13.17 11.70
N GLN A 646 0.74 12.36 11.42
CA GLN A 646 -0.66 12.73 11.67
C GLN A 646 -0.99 12.85 13.16
N LEU A 647 -0.43 11.99 14.00
CA LEU A 647 -0.65 12.03 15.44
C LEU A 647 -0.07 13.30 16.06
N GLY A 648 1.10 13.76 15.66
CA GLY A 648 1.68 14.97 16.26
C GLY A 648 1.36 16.29 15.55
N ALA A 649 0.37 16.36 14.67
CA ALA A 649 -0.13 17.64 14.17
C ALA A 649 -1.07 18.24 15.23
N LYS A 650 -0.78 19.45 15.74
CA LYS A 650 -1.72 20.21 16.58
C LYS A 650 -3.01 20.40 15.78
N PRO A 651 -4.20 20.20 16.38
CA PRO A 651 -5.43 20.68 15.75
C PRO A 651 -5.27 22.17 15.49
N GLU A 652 -5.51 22.60 14.24
CA GLU A 652 -5.64 24.02 13.93
C GLU A 652 -6.74 24.55 14.86
N SER A 653 -6.40 25.52 15.71
CA SER A 653 -7.34 26.16 16.61
C SER A 653 -8.43 26.81 15.76
N SER A 654 -9.59 26.16 15.71
CA SER A 654 -10.82 26.67 15.10
C SER A 654 -11.48 27.70 15.98
#